data_AF-A0A1I1CWQ7-F1
#
_entry.id   AF-A0A1I1CWQ7-F1
#
_cell.length_a   1.000
_cell.length_b   1.000
_cell.length_c   1.000
_cell.angle_alpha   90.00
_cell.angle_beta   90.00
_cell.angle_gamma   90.00
#
_symmetry.space_group_name_H-M   'P 1'
#
loop_
_entity.id
_entity.type
_entity.pdbx_description
1 polymer ?
#
loop_
_entity_poly.entity_id
_entity_poly.type
_entity_poly.pdbx_seq_one_letter_code
_entity_poly.pdbx_strand_id
1 'polypeptide(L)'
;MRKPVLRIIAALTAAVCMAFTSIPAWAATQTDPSMIDYNQSVMEARENYIKKVGEAALSYTTELIDVSALRLRANSDDISDFQMAVQANYPELFYWRSTRYYHNGTYVTQMCPVYSYDKDTAMSMLAEFYNEADKYLALVNDSMSNLEIAIVLHDAIVNDVAYELPDVANKDTYSLMLEKVGYCDLYSKVYAYLLSQCGIRSEIVFSDSMNHEWLKAELIPGRYFNIDITWDDPTPNVNGRVHHTYFGLSDTALQSDNSHYDYDSIYPDDKYFDNSGINDLDTAIVELNGELYAIYEGSNTRDRQLVKLDIVLGQNSGKLERTTVSRLDNMVWSAGSQGYWMGIYTGLFKHGSKLYYNTPDSICWIDPATSESGVLVRPSKPSGKYIYGCYIDNGKVYAVYKSSPNDSGTLTYSAVYDLGDEPYTPPVHEHSYSSTPTWNWSEDMSRATATFKCNGCTDTQTVNANIVSSYNSSGDLIYTATAQFGGRTYTDVKTVSLYTLTIPEALKIVGSDKPAVNGKYYSGTKVTVKPRDEFGVSKYSLVNISDYKQDSDGSLTVTIAGNAEIKAEYKVYTTFIEGFSVTLGSRIGLNVYFKPEYDIVNDGYINIIANTGETRINFSDITPDENGRYKATFYMSVKDIDEKVNISFGNGSGNNVEFSLMNDKDFVKSIDYSPTDYLNVLSNSSDQKLAALAESVKIYGDNAKAFFDGSAPDKTVTGLTANDVKIFAPSVTAGTSTVYYGQSLLLRSNTALRLYFKGSVSGCRVTDSRGRNVSFVTGTASGMNYVEIPDITAEKLENTFNVILADGGKVTLSPMTYVYETLLHYQNDSSKAQLCSTVRALYNYNKAVQNYLS
;
A
#
# COMPACT_ATOMS: atom_id res chain seq x y z
N MET A 1 67.78 11.77 29.29
CA MET A 1 66.86 11.41 30.41
C MET A 1 65.44 11.32 29.86
N ARG A 2 64.49 10.81 30.68
CA ARG A 2 63.02 10.65 30.49
C ARG A 2 62.36 11.16 29.18
N LYS A 3 61.57 10.26 28.58
CA LYS A 3 60.68 10.49 27.41
C LYS A 3 59.61 11.56 27.68
N PRO A 4 59.12 12.30 26.67
CA PRO A 4 57.70 12.64 26.59
C PRO A 4 56.88 11.38 26.26
N VAL A 5 55.61 11.33 26.67
CA VAL A 5 54.77 10.11 26.61
C VAL A 5 53.62 10.28 25.62
N LEU A 6 53.20 9.19 24.97
CA LEU A 6 52.01 9.12 24.12
C LEU A 6 50.77 9.69 24.83
N ARG A 7 49.92 10.37 24.07
CA ARG A 7 48.49 9.99 23.96
C ARG A 7 47.87 10.48 22.66
N ILE A 8 47.03 9.61 22.09
CA ILE A 8 46.11 9.87 20.97
C ILE A 8 44.84 10.48 21.58
N ILE A 9 44.12 11.33 20.83
CA ILE A 9 42.63 11.32 20.67
C ILE A 9 42.14 12.44 19.74
N ALA A 10 41.22 12.05 18.85
CA ALA A 10 40.19 12.77 18.07
C ALA A 10 40.32 14.27 17.74
N ALA A 11 39.96 14.59 16.49
CA ALA A 11 39.51 15.92 16.09
C ALA A 11 38.06 16.18 16.54
N LEU A 12 37.73 17.43 16.87
CA LEU A 12 36.35 17.87 17.04
C LEU A 12 36.23 19.40 16.90
N THR A 13 35.66 19.85 15.77
CA THR A 13 34.76 20.99 15.52
C THR A 13 34.94 21.49 14.09
N ALA A 14 34.35 20.78 13.13
CA ALA A 14 34.03 21.33 11.81
C ALA A 14 32.53 21.64 11.79
N ALA A 15 32.16 22.85 11.36
CA ALA A 15 30.78 23.26 11.19
C ALA A 15 30.65 23.99 9.84
N VAL A 16 29.46 23.88 9.23
CA VAL A 16 29.11 24.35 7.88
C VAL A 16 29.65 23.46 6.75
N CYS A 17 28.80 23.19 5.76
CA CYS A 17 29.01 22.37 4.56
C CYS A 17 29.03 20.82 4.70
N MET A 18 28.15 20.26 5.54
CA MET A 18 27.51 18.99 5.15
C MET A 18 26.46 19.31 4.07
N ALA A 19 26.78 19.01 2.82
CA ALA A 19 25.79 18.99 1.76
C ALA A 19 24.92 17.74 1.95
N PHE A 20 23.73 17.92 2.55
CA PHE A 20 22.68 16.91 2.48
C PHE A 20 22.18 16.83 1.03
N THR A 21 22.88 16.05 0.20
CA THR A 21 22.19 15.34 -0.89
C THR A 21 21.13 14.50 -0.22
N SER A 22 19.87 14.91 -0.35
CA SER A 22 18.77 14.32 0.40
C SER A 22 18.67 12.84 0.08
N ILE A 23 19.00 11.98 1.04
CA ILE A 23 18.50 10.60 1.07
C ILE A 23 16.98 10.73 0.98
N PRO A 24 16.33 10.25 -0.09
CA PRO A 24 14.90 10.53 -0.27
C PRO A 24 14.09 9.74 0.76
N ALA A 25 12.88 10.20 1.05
CA ALA A 25 12.13 9.76 2.24
C ALA A 25 11.90 8.24 2.28
N TRP A 26 11.71 7.65 1.10
CA TRP A 26 12.21 6.35 0.66
C TRP A 26 13.01 5.55 1.70
N ALA A 27 14.33 5.74 1.80
CA ALA A 27 15.26 4.75 2.37
C ALA A 27 15.29 4.68 3.91
N ALA A 28 14.13 4.84 4.56
CA ALA A 28 14.00 4.99 6.00
C ALA A 28 12.82 4.21 6.63
N THR A 29 12.26 3.20 5.95
CA THR A 29 11.04 2.51 6.43
C THR A 29 10.88 1.04 6.02
N GLN A 30 11.81 0.22 6.52
CA GLN A 30 11.66 -1.21 6.85
C GLN A 30 10.99 -2.19 5.85
N THR A 31 11.78 -3.21 5.53
CA THR A 31 11.39 -4.51 4.97
C THR A 31 10.10 -5.09 5.56
N ASP A 32 9.35 -5.85 4.75
CA ASP A 32 8.31 -6.78 5.22
C ASP A 32 8.64 -8.22 4.77
N PRO A 33 9.49 -8.93 5.54
CA PRO A 33 10.00 -10.26 5.21
C PRO A 33 8.96 -11.38 5.05
N SER A 34 7.72 -11.17 5.50
CA SER A 34 6.60 -12.13 5.33
C SER A 34 6.03 -12.14 3.90
N MET A 35 6.91 -12.09 2.91
CA MET A 35 6.60 -12.08 1.47
C MET A 35 7.47 -13.05 0.66
N ILE A 36 8.45 -13.70 1.31
CA ILE A 36 9.08 -14.93 0.82
C ILE A 36 8.40 -16.10 1.54
N ASP A 37 7.70 -16.95 0.81
CA ASP A 37 7.20 -18.21 1.35
C ASP A 37 8.29 -19.30 1.24
N TYR A 38 8.48 -20.10 2.29
CA TYR A 38 9.48 -21.18 2.31
C TYR A 38 8.95 -22.38 3.12
N ASN A 39 8.76 -23.52 2.46
CA ASN A 39 8.27 -24.78 3.04
C ASN A 39 6.96 -24.65 3.85
N GLN A 40 5.83 -24.94 3.19
CA GLN A 40 4.47 -24.84 3.78
C GLN A 40 4.34 -25.48 5.17
N SER A 41 4.95 -26.65 5.38
CA SER A 41 4.88 -27.39 6.65
C SER A 41 5.56 -26.68 7.83
N VAL A 42 6.49 -25.76 7.54
CA VAL A 42 7.13 -24.89 8.53
C VAL A 42 6.32 -23.60 8.72
N MET A 43 5.70 -23.05 7.67
CA MET A 43 5.02 -21.74 7.72
C MET A 43 3.69 -21.73 8.47
N GLU A 44 2.78 -22.69 8.19
CA GLU A 44 1.36 -22.62 8.58
C GLU A 44 1.07 -22.54 10.10
N ALA A 45 2.06 -22.81 10.94
CA ALA A 45 1.98 -22.67 12.40
C ALA A 45 3.02 -21.71 13.00
N ARG A 46 3.88 -21.06 12.19
CA ARG A 46 5.10 -20.40 12.68
C ARG A 46 5.37 -18.98 12.14
N GLU A 47 4.64 -18.47 11.15
CA GLU A 47 4.81 -17.12 10.55
C GLU A 47 5.10 -16.01 11.58
N ASN A 48 4.24 -15.86 12.60
CA ASN A 48 4.41 -14.85 13.68
C ASN A 48 5.73 -14.99 14.46
N TYR A 49 6.24 -16.22 14.61
CA TYR A 49 7.52 -16.49 15.26
C TYR A 49 8.71 -16.32 14.33
N ILE A 50 8.56 -16.64 13.04
CA ILE A 50 9.57 -16.36 12.00
C ILE A 50 9.82 -14.85 11.95
N LYS A 51 8.76 -14.04 11.95
CA LYS A 51 8.86 -12.57 12.05
C LYS A 51 9.53 -12.12 13.35
N LYS A 52 9.00 -12.52 14.50
CA LYS A 52 9.55 -12.20 15.84
C LYS A 52 11.04 -12.54 15.98
N VAL A 53 11.48 -13.68 15.44
CA VAL A 53 12.86 -14.15 15.57
C VAL A 53 13.77 -13.50 14.53
N GLY A 54 13.32 -13.29 13.29
CA GLY A 54 14.08 -12.59 12.25
C GLY A 54 14.33 -11.12 12.59
N GLU A 55 13.30 -10.38 13.04
CA GLU A 55 13.44 -9.00 13.55
C GLU A 55 14.45 -8.92 14.71
N ALA A 56 14.40 -9.88 15.65
CA ALA A 56 15.31 -9.93 16.77
C ALA A 56 16.76 -10.27 16.33
N ALA A 57 16.94 -11.17 15.35
CA ALA A 57 18.24 -11.48 14.77
C ALA A 57 18.83 -10.30 13.98
N LEU A 58 18.01 -9.59 13.20
CA LEU A 58 18.40 -8.34 12.50
C LEU A 58 18.89 -7.27 13.47
N SER A 59 18.20 -7.11 14.61
CA SER A 59 18.62 -6.18 15.66
C SER A 59 19.96 -6.54 16.33
N TYR A 60 20.53 -7.70 15.97
CA TYR A 60 21.65 -8.36 16.64
C TYR A 60 21.33 -8.58 18.13
N THR A 61 20.25 -9.31 18.41
CA THR A 61 19.91 -9.68 19.79
C THR A 61 20.89 -10.71 20.35
N THR A 62 21.16 -10.63 21.65
CA THR A 62 21.82 -11.69 22.43
C THR A 62 20.91 -12.26 23.53
N GLU A 63 19.69 -11.75 23.64
CA GLU A 63 18.71 -12.14 24.66
C GLU A 63 17.93 -13.40 24.27
N LEU A 64 17.36 -14.07 25.26
CA LEU A 64 16.61 -15.31 25.06
C LEU A 64 15.17 -15.04 24.60
N ILE A 65 14.88 -15.40 23.36
CA ILE A 65 13.56 -15.32 22.75
C ILE A 65 12.72 -16.51 23.21
N ASP A 66 11.57 -16.26 23.85
CA ASP A 66 10.58 -17.30 24.13
C ASP A 66 9.95 -17.80 22.82
N VAL A 67 10.07 -19.12 22.61
CA VAL A 67 9.57 -19.90 21.47
C VAL A 67 8.80 -21.14 21.93
N SER A 68 8.44 -21.23 23.21
CA SER A 68 7.85 -22.41 23.84
C SER A 68 6.56 -22.91 23.17
N ALA A 69 5.75 -21.99 22.62
CA ALA A 69 4.52 -22.34 21.89
C ALA A 69 4.77 -22.97 20.50
N LEU A 70 5.95 -22.79 19.89
CA LEU A 70 6.31 -23.48 18.63
C LEU A 70 6.46 -24.99 18.82
N ARG A 71 6.78 -25.43 20.04
CA ARG A 71 7.01 -26.84 20.40
C ARG A 71 8.04 -27.54 19.48
N LEU A 72 9.08 -26.81 19.06
CA LEU A 72 10.22 -27.39 18.36
C LEU A 72 10.84 -28.49 19.23
N ARG A 73 11.16 -29.64 18.63
CA ARG A 73 11.79 -30.77 19.30
C ARG A 73 13.29 -30.48 19.52
N ALA A 74 13.74 -30.67 20.76
CA ALA A 74 15.14 -30.50 21.13
C ALA A 74 16.00 -31.65 20.59
N ASN A 75 17.19 -31.32 20.07
CA ASN A 75 18.13 -32.26 19.44
C ASN A 75 17.54 -32.97 18.21
N SER A 76 16.83 -32.22 17.37
CA SER A 76 16.39 -32.63 16.04
C SER A 76 16.38 -31.45 15.08
N ASP A 77 16.08 -31.73 13.82
CA ASP A 77 16.20 -30.80 12.69
C ASP A 77 15.19 -29.64 12.75
N ASP A 78 14.10 -29.75 13.54
CA ASP A 78 13.14 -28.67 13.87
C ASP A 78 13.76 -27.29 14.14
N ILE A 79 15.00 -27.25 14.63
CA ILE A 79 15.76 -26.03 14.97
C ILE A 79 16.53 -25.50 13.76
N SER A 80 17.15 -26.37 12.95
CA SER A 80 17.77 -25.98 11.68
C SER A 80 16.73 -25.58 10.65
N ASP A 81 15.63 -26.33 10.52
CA ASP A 81 14.55 -26.06 9.57
C ASP A 81 13.89 -24.70 9.86
N PHE A 82 13.71 -24.39 11.15
CA PHE A 82 13.21 -23.09 11.59
C PHE A 82 14.24 -21.96 11.37
N GLN A 83 15.53 -22.21 11.60
CA GLN A 83 16.58 -21.22 11.29
C GLN A 83 16.65 -20.97 9.77
N MET A 84 16.56 -22.01 8.95
CA MET A 84 16.56 -21.91 7.49
C MET A 84 15.32 -21.16 6.99
N ALA A 85 14.12 -21.44 7.52
CA ALA A 85 12.92 -20.67 7.16
C ALA A 85 13.05 -19.18 7.54
N VAL A 86 13.67 -18.86 8.69
CA VAL A 86 13.98 -17.47 9.04
C VAL A 86 15.03 -16.86 8.10
N GLN A 87 16.12 -17.56 7.77
CA GLN A 87 17.13 -17.05 6.83
C GLN A 87 16.65 -17.04 5.36
N ALA A 88 15.60 -17.79 5.02
CA ALA A 88 14.92 -17.72 3.74
C ALA A 88 13.95 -16.52 3.68
N ASN A 89 13.23 -16.22 4.76
CA ASN A 89 12.42 -14.99 4.89
C ASN A 89 13.28 -13.72 5.00
N TYR A 90 14.46 -13.84 5.62
CA TYR A 90 15.42 -12.76 5.86
C TYR A 90 16.81 -13.09 5.25
N PRO A 91 16.97 -13.12 3.90
CA PRO A 91 18.23 -13.45 3.24
C PRO A 91 19.43 -12.57 3.64
N GLU A 92 19.20 -11.38 4.19
CA GLU A 92 20.24 -10.52 4.74
C GLU A 92 20.84 -11.03 6.08
N LEU A 93 20.31 -12.11 6.67
CA LEU A 93 20.84 -12.76 7.88
C LEU A 93 21.97 -13.78 7.59
N PHE A 94 22.81 -13.53 6.58
CA PHE A 94 24.01 -14.33 6.29
C PHE A 94 24.96 -14.46 7.50
N TYR A 95 24.99 -13.44 8.37
CA TYR A 95 25.82 -13.43 9.57
C TYR A 95 25.28 -14.27 10.73
N TRP A 96 24.10 -14.91 10.62
CA TRP A 96 23.61 -15.89 11.59
C TRP A 96 24.19 -17.28 11.29
N ARG A 97 25.08 -17.75 12.18
CA ARG A 97 25.85 -18.99 12.02
C ARG A 97 25.18 -20.23 12.59
N SER A 98 24.58 -20.14 13.77
CA SER A 98 23.83 -21.23 14.41
C SER A 98 22.91 -20.74 15.52
N THR A 99 22.06 -21.60 16.07
CA THR A 99 21.11 -21.26 17.13
C THR A 99 21.49 -21.90 18.47
N ARG A 100 21.57 -21.10 19.54
CA ARG A 100 21.63 -21.60 20.92
C ARG A 100 20.20 -21.71 21.45
N TYR A 101 19.90 -22.78 22.18
CA TYR A 101 18.56 -22.98 22.74
C TYR A 101 18.57 -23.65 24.11
N TYR A 102 17.43 -23.53 24.79
CA TYR A 102 17.12 -24.18 26.06
C TYR A 102 15.81 -24.95 25.90
N HIS A 103 15.69 -26.10 26.57
CA HIS A 103 14.54 -27.00 26.43
C HIS A 103 14.08 -27.55 27.78
N ASN A 104 12.81 -27.93 27.87
CA ASN A 104 12.23 -28.62 29.02
C ASN A 104 11.61 -29.94 28.54
N GLY A 105 12.14 -31.07 29.03
CA GLY A 105 11.87 -32.38 28.43
C GLY A 105 12.28 -32.38 26.95
N THR A 106 11.36 -32.79 26.08
CA THR A 106 11.57 -32.92 24.63
C THR A 106 11.47 -31.59 23.86
N TYR A 107 10.93 -30.52 24.45
CA TYR A 107 10.56 -29.30 23.71
C TYR A 107 11.42 -28.08 24.05
N VAL A 108 11.86 -27.38 23.01
CA VAL A 108 12.55 -26.08 23.12
C VAL A 108 11.60 -25.05 23.75
N THR A 109 12.11 -24.31 24.72
CA THR A 109 11.38 -23.22 25.40
C THR A 109 11.89 -21.84 25.01
N GLN A 110 13.21 -21.70 24.82
CA GLN A 110 13.87 -20.43 24.50
C GLN A 110 15.01 -20.64 23.51
N MET A 111 15.27 -19.65 22.66
CA MET A 111 16.44 -19.64 21.77
C MET A 111 17.07 -18.24 21.64
N CYS A 112 18.33 -18.17 21.22
CA CYS A 112 18.97 -16.95 20.74
C CYS A 112 19.94 -17.27 19.58
N PRO A 113 20.07 -16.38 18.58
CA PRO A 113 21.05 -16.54 17.51
C PRO A 113 22.50 -16.57 18.03
N VAL A 114 23.39 -17.17 17.23
CA VAL A 114 24.84 -17.13 17.40
C VAL A 114 25.43 -16.72 16.05
N TYR A 115 26.07 -15.56 16.02
CA TYR A 115 26.55 -14.93 14.80
C TYR A 115 27.95 -15.43 14.37
N SER A 116 28.32 -15.14 13.12
CA SER A 116 29.66 -15.38 12.54
C SER A 116 30.67 -14.30 12.91
N TYR A 117 30.20 -13.06 13.03
CA TYR A 117 31.00 -11.85 13.26
C TYR A 117 30.57 -11.16 14.56
N ASP A 118 31.32 -10.14 15.01
CA ASP A 118 30.86 -9.21 16.04
C ASP A 118 29.81 -8.23 15.49
N LYS A 119 29.18 -7.42 16.37
CA LYS A 119 28.08 -6.53 15.97
C LYS A 119 28.52 -5.45 14.98
N ASP A 120 29.68 -4.83 15.19
CA ASP A 120 30.09 -3.69 14.37
C ASP A 120 30.51 -4.18 12.97
N THR A 121 31.18 -5.32 12.89
CA THR A 121 31.48 -6.01 11.62
C THR A 121 30.21 -6.47 10.91
N ALA A 122 29.27 -7.14 11.61
CA ALA A 122 28.04 -7.65 11.01
C ALA A 122 27.15 -6.53 10.46
N MET A 123 26.99 -5.43 11.19
CA MET A 123 26.21 -4.27 10.72
C MET A 123 26.91 -3.52 9.58
N SER A 124 28.24 -3.56 9.48
CA SER A 124 28.99 -3.00 8.33
C SER A 124 28.76 -3.85 7.07
N MET A 125 28.90 -5.17 7.17
CA MET A 125 28.62 -6.09 6.06
C MET A 125 27.14 -6.02 5.62
N LEU A 126 26.21 -5.85 6.57
CA LEU A 126 24.79 -5.67 6.27
C LEU A 126 24.53 -4.38 5.46
N ALA A 127 25.25 -3.30 5.76
CA ALA A 127 25.20 -2.08 4.96
C ALA A 127 25.82 -2.26 3.57
N GLU A 128 26.92 -3.01 3.43
CA GLU A 128 27.49 -3.36 2.11
C GLU A 128 26.52 -4.22 1.27
N PHE A 129 25.83 -5.19 1.88
CA PHE A 129 24.76 -5.98 1.24
C PHE A 129 23.60 -5.10 0.75
N TYR A 130 23.12 -4.16 1.57
CA TYR A 130 22.07 -3.21 1.17
C TYR A 130 22.52 -2.25 0.06
N ASN A 131 23.74 -1.70 0.14
CA ASN A 131 24.30 -0.84 -0.91
C ASN A 131 24.45 -1.57 -2.27
N GLU A 132 24.71 -2.87 -2.24
CA GLU A 132 24.80 -3.69 -3.45
C GLU A 132 23.41 -4.05 -4.00
N ALA A 133 22.44 -4.30 -3.11
CA ALA A 133 21.04 -4.44 -3.49
C ALA A 133 20.51 -3.19 -4.18
N ASP A 134 20.78 -2.00 -3.64
CA ASP A 134 20.41 -0.71 -4.22
C ASP A 134 20.88 -0.53 -5.68
N LYS A 135 21.88 -1.26 -6.17
CA LYS A 135 22.29 -1.24 -7.59
C LYS A 135 21.37 -2.05 -8.50
N TYR A 136 21.08 -3.30 -8.15
CA TYR A 136 20.07 -4.12 -8.85
C TYR A 136 18.71 -3.42 -8.77
N LEU A 137 18.45 -2.86 -7.58
CA LEU A 137 17.33 -1.97 -7.27
C LEU A 137 17.55 -0.52 -7.76
N ALA A 138 18.37 -0.29 -8.79
CA ALA A 138 18.50 1.01 -9.47
C ALA A 138 18.37 0.98 -11.00
N LEU A 139 18.45 -0.20 -11.62
CA LEU A 139 18.30 -0.35 -13.07
C LEU A 139 16.89 0.01 -13.61
N VAL A 140 15.96 0.38 -12.71
CA VAL A 140 14.55 -0.07 -12.66
C VAL A 140 13.71 0.82 -11.66
N ASN A 141 12.35 1.05 -11.74
CA ASN A 141 11.42 1.65 -10.68
C ASN A 141 9.85 1.68 -10.87
N ASP A 142 9.10 2.77 -11.19
CA ASP A 142 7.59 2.76 -11.38
C ASP A 142 7.02 3.03 -12.89
N SER A 143 7.10 2.13 -13.91
CA SER A 143 6.07 1.81 -14.96
C SER A 143 5.85 0.35 -15.56
N MET A 144 6.76 -0.65 -15.52
CA MET A 144 6.57 -2.09 -15.99
C MET A 144 5.44 -2.88 -15.32
N SER A 145 4.59 -3.58 -16.06
CA SER A 145 3.59 -4.54 -15.56
C SER A 145 4.15 -5.80 -14.89
N ASN A 146 3.29 -6.53 -14.17
CA ASN A 146 3.56 -7.62 -13.20
C ASN A 146 4.41 -8.85 -13.61
N LEU A 147 5.08 -8.82 -14.77
CA LEU A 147 5.96 -9.88 -15.30
C LEU A 147 7.41 -9.43 -15.52
N GLU A 148 7.60 -8.16 -15.88
CA GLU A 148 8.85 -7.63 -16.41
C GLU A 148 9.90 -7.34 -15.30
N ILE A 149 9.50 -7.46 -14.02
CA ILE A 149 10.38 -7.29 -12.87
C ILE A 149 11.23 -8.49 -12.66
N ALA A 150 10.59 -9.65 -12.68
CA ALA A 150 11.31 -10.89 -12.76
C ALA A 150 12.34 -10.76 -13.90
N ILE A 151 11.95 -10.37 -15.12
CA ILE A 151 12.86 -10.22 -16.29
C ILE A 151 14.12 -9.38 -16.01
N VAL A 152 14.05 -8.05 -15.91
CA VAL A 152 15.31 -7.24 -15.80
C VAL A 152 16.00 -7.33 -14.40
N LEU A 153 15.47 -8.06 -13.41
CA LEU A 153 16.24 -8.41 -12.19
C LEU A 153 16.96 -9.74 -12.36
N HIS A 154 16.25 -10.74 -12.89
CA HIS A 154 16.80 -12.00 -13.38
C HIS A 154 18.00 -11.75 -14.31
N ASP A 155 17.80 -10.97 -15.37
CA ASP A 155 18.85 -10.62 -16.32
C ASP A 155 19.98 -9.82 -15.68
N ALA A 156 19.70 -8.97 -14.69
CA ALA A 156 20.75 -8.23 -14.00
C ALA A 156 21.64 -9.17 -13.15
N ILE A 157 21.05 -10.10 -12.41
CA ILE A 157 21.76 -11.11 -11.63
C ILE A 157 22.55 -12.04 -12.57
N VAL A 158 21.93 -12.58 -13.63
CA VAL A 158 22.59 -13.49 -14.59
C VAL A 158 23.73 -12.80 -15.37
N ASN A 159 23.64 -11.50 -15.69
CA ASN A 159 24.74 -10.81 -16.37
C ASN A 159 25.91 -10.41 -15.45
N ASP A 160 25.71 -10.40 -14.13
CA ASP A 160 26.66 -9.86 -13.13
C ASP A 160 27.28 -10.95 -12.22
N VAL A 161 26.53 -12.02 -11.93
CA VAL A 161 26.90 -13.14 -11.04
C VAL A 161 27.24 -14.38 -11.85
N ALA A 162 28.29 -15.12 -11.47
CA ALA A 162 28.65 -16.41 -12.07
C ALA A 162 28.30 -17.61 -11.17
N TYR A 163 27.65 -18.61 -11.75
CA TYR A 163 27.35 -19.86 -11.06
C TYR A 163 28.62 -20.67 -10.74
N GLU A 164 28.86 -20.98 -9.46
CA GLU A 164 29.90 -21.88 -8.96
C GLU A 164 29.27 -23.12 -8.31
N LEU A 165 29.90 -24.30 -8.45
CA LEU A 165 29.34 -25.55 -7.92
C LEU A 165 29.39 -25.60 -6.37
N PRO A 166 28.36 -26.18 -5.70
CA PRO A 166 28.30 -26.28 -4.23
C PRO A 166 29.50 -26.97 -3.56
N ASP A 167 30.27 -27.79 -4.28
CA ASP A 167 31.48 -28.47 -3.76
C ASP A 167 32.60 -27.51 -3.28
N VAL A 168 32.47 -26.21 -3.53
CA VAL A 168 33.39 -25.14 -3.10
C VAL A 168 32.91 -24.42 -1.81
N ALA A 169 31.83 -24.91 -1.17
CA ALA A 169 31.07 -24.21 -0.12
C ALA A 169 31.89 -23.59 1.03
N ASN A 170 31.97 -22.26 1.01
CA ASN A 170 32.05 -21.34 2.17
C ASN A 170 31.40 -19.99 1.76
N LYS A 171 30.26 -20.05 1.05
CA LYS A 171 29.58 -18.89 0.44
C LYS A 171 28.22 -18.67 1.06
N ASP A 172 27.76 -17.43 1.05
CA ASP A 172 26.49 -16.95 1.60
C ASP A 172 25.87 -15.88 0.67
N THR A 173 24.72 -15.33 1.03
CA THR A 173 24.02 -14.32 0.22
C THR A 173 24.85 -13.03 0.07
N TYR A 174 25.68 -12.69 1.06
CA TYR A 174 26.69 -11.63 0.96
C TYR A 174 27.73 -11.93 -0.11
N SER A 175 28.22 -13.17 -0.18
CA SER A 175 29.18 -13.61 -1.19
C SER A 175 28.63 -13.48 -2.61
N LEU A 176 27.37 -13.85 -2.84
CA LEU A 176 26.74 -13.65 -4.15
C LEU A 176 26.67 -12.17 -4.51
N MET A 177 26.21 -11.32 -3.58
CA MET A 177 26.05 -9.89 -3.83
C MET A 177 27.39 -9.20 -4.12
N LEU A 178 28.38 -9.36 -3.23
CA LEU A 178 29.64 -8.60 -3.26
C LEU A 178 30.78 -9.29 -4.02
N GLU A 179 30.86 -10.63 -4.00
CA GLU A 179 31.90 -11.40 -4.71
C GLU A 179 31.44 -11.91 -6.08
N LYS A 180 30.15 -11.74 -6.43
CA LYS A 180 29.56 -12.10 -7.73
C LYS A 180 29.66 -13.60 -8.08
N VAL A 181 29.61 -14.47 -7.06
CA VAL A 181 29.61 -15.93 -7.23
C VAL A 181 28.59 -16.61 -6.31
N GLY A 182 27.86 -17.60 -6.83
CA GLY A 182 26.84 -18.31 -6.04
C GLY A 182 26.36 -19.62 -6.65
N TYR A 183 25.43 -20.29 -5.96
CA TYR A 183 24.73 -21.51 -6.39
C TYR A 183 23.22 -21.36 -6.10
N CYS A 184 22.40 -22.37 -6.44
CA CYS A 184 20.93 -22.36 -6.34
C CYS A 184 20.37 -21.69 -5.07
N ASP A 185 20.72 -22.13 -3.87
CA ASP A 185 20.31 -21.53 -2.58
C ASP A 185 20.54 -20.01 -2.51
N LEU A 186 21.70 -19.55 -2.99
CA LEU A 186 22.11 -18.16 -2.92
C LEU A 186 21.42 -17.33 -4.00
N TYR A 187 21.34 -17.83 -5.23
CA TYR A 187 20.61 -17.20 -6.31
C TYR A 187 19.13 -17.12 -5.98
N SER A 188 18.51 -18.20 -5.51
CA SER A 188 17.11 -18.24 -5.12
C SER A 188 16.84 -17.32 -3.92
N LYS A 189 17.68 -17.29 -2.88
CA LYS A 189 17.48 -16.34 -1.76
C LYS A 189 17.81 -14.88 -2.09
N VAL A 190 18.80 -14.58 -2.94
CA VAL A 190 19.10 -13.20 -3.36
C VAL A 190 18.10 -12.72 -4.39
N TYR A 191 17.71 -13.56 -5.34
CA TYR A 191 16.63 -13.25 -6.26
C TYR A 191 15.32 -13.17 -5.50
N ALA A 192 15.04 -14.02 -4.51
CA ALA A 192 13.92 -13.86 -3.58
C ALA A 192 14.15 -12.75 -2.56
N TYR A 193 15.31 -12.10 -2.50
CA TYR A 193 15.56 -10.90 -1.68
C TYR A 193 15.38 -9.63 -2.49
N LEU A 194 15.77 -9.61 -3.76
CA LEU A 194 15.45 -8.52 -4.68
C LEU A 194 13.96 -8.63 -5.04
N LEU A 195 13.51 -9.84 -5.34
CA LEU A 195 12.16 -10.37 -5.13
C LEU A 195 11.77 -10.58 -3.64
N SER A 196 12.40 -9.91 -2.64
CA SER A 196 11.82 -9.57 -1.30
C SER A 196 11.83 -8.09 -1.04
N GLN A 197 12.54 -7.27 -1.82
CA GLN A 197 12.73 -5.88 -1.42
C GLN A 197 11.57 -4.98 -1.82
N CYS A 198 10.48 -5.55 -2.32
CA CYS A 198 9.79 -4.91 -3.40
C CYS A 198 8.38 -5.58 -3.80
N GLY A 199 7.28 -5.67 -3.05
CA GLY A 199 5.96 -6.20 -3.53
C GLY A 199 5.59 -7.65 -4.05
N ILE A 200 6.26 -8.32 -5.02
CA ILE A 200 5.80 -9.58 -5.75
C ILE A 200 5.88 -10.84 -4.91
N ARG A 201 4.80 -11.43 -4.40
CA ARG A 201 4.99 -12.58 -3.49
C ARG A 201 5.66 -13.76 -4.20
N SER A 202 6.65 -14.38 -3.54
CA SER A 202 7.44 -15.48 -4.12
C SER A 202 7.64 -16.63 -3.14
N GLU A 203 7.41 -17.85 -3.60
CA GLU A 203 7.84 -19.08 -2.93
C GLU A 203 9.24 -19.47 -3.38
N ILE A 204 10.10 -19.86 -2.44
CA ILE A 204 11.32 -20.65 -2.73
C ILE A 204 10.88 -22.12 -2.79
N VAL A 205 10.96 -22.71 -3.98
CA VAL A 205 10.59 -24.11 -4.25
C VAL A 205 11.87 -24.95 -4.26
N PHE A 206 11.90 -26.04 -3.49
CA PHE A 206 13.06 -26.93 -3.36
C PHE A 206 12.66 -28.38 -3.68
N SER A 207 13.57 -29.13 -4.32
CA SER A 207 13.46 -30.57 -4.56
C SER A 207 14.61 -31.32 -3.89
N ASP A 208 14.28 -32.16 -2.90
CA ASP A 208 15.23 -33.03 -2.19
C ASP A 208 16.00 -33.96 -3.13
N SER A 209 15.32 -34.53 -4.14
CA SER A 209 15.92 -35.53 -5.04
C SER A 209 16.65 -34.92 -6.24
N MET A 210 16.49 -33.62 -6.48
CA MET A 210 17.36 -32.83 -7.35
C MET A 210 18.52 -32.18 -6.58
N ASN A 211 18.39 -31.96 -5.26
CA ASN A 211 19.21 -31.05 -4.46
C ASN A 211 19.27 -29.65 -5.12
N HIS A 212 18.10 -29.08 -5.39
CA HIS A 212 17.96 -27.87 -6.20
C HIS A 212 16.80 -26.99 -5.75
N GLU A 213 16.93 -25.66 -5.91
CA GLU A 213 15.84 -24.71 -5.67
C GLU A 213 15.79 -23.57 -6.68
N TRP A 214 14.57 -23.12 -6.94
CA TRP A 214 14.18 -22.02 -7.82
C TRP A 214 13.03 -21.24 -7.19
N LEU A 215 12.51 -20.21 -7.86
CA LEU A 215 11.39 -19.42 -7.35
C LEU A 215 10.09 -19.69 -8.08
N LYS A 216 8.96 -19.55 -7.38
CA LYS A 216 7.64 -19.42 -7.97
C LYS A 216 7.02 -18.10 -7.54
N ALA A 217 6.96 -17.13 -8.46
CA ALA A 217 6.66 -15.73 -8.16
C ALA A 217 5.37 -15.24 -8.84
N GLU A 218 4.72 -14.27 -8.23
CA GLU A 218 3.44 -13.66 -8.66
C GLU A 218 3.58 -12.84 -9.98
N LEU A 219 3.74 -13.48 -11.15
CA LEU A 219 4.01 -12.77 -12.43
C LEU A 219 2.77 -12.10 -13.08
N ILE A 220 1.60 -12.23 -12.44
CA ILE A 220 0.38 -11.43 -12.61
C ILE A 220 -0.23 -11.37 -11.20
N PRO A 221 -0.89 -10.28 -10.74
CA PRO A 221 -1.49 -10.26 -9.41
C PRO A 221 -2.29 -11.53 -9.11
N GLY A 222 -1.96 -12.18 -8.00
CA GLY A 222 -2.47 -13.46 -7.51
C GLY A 222 -2.29 -14.69 -8.41
N ARG A 223 -1.34 -14.68 -9.35
CA ARG A 223 -1.02 -15.80 -10.26
C ARG A 223 0.49 -16.03 -10.31
N TYR A 224 0.91 -17.27 -10.08
CA TYR A 224 2.29 -17.59 -9.69
C TYR A 224 2.92 -18.56 -10.69
N PHE A 225 4.17 -18.30 -11.07
CA PHE A 225 4.87 -19.01 -12.15
C PHE A 225 6.32 -19.28 -11.76
N ASN A 226 6.85 -20.43 -12.18
CA ASN A 226 8.21 -20.87 -11.88
C ASN A 226 9.24 -20.06 -12.67
N ILE A 227 10.36 -19.72 -12.03
CA ILE A 227 11.54 -19.08 -12.63
C ILE A 227 12.79 -19.75 -12.05
N ASP A 228 13.46 -20.59 -12.84
CA ASP A 228 14.79 -21.11 -12.50
C ASP A 228 15.90 -20.21 -13.04
N ILE A 229 16.16 -19.15 -12.29
CA ILE A 229 17.22 -18.17 -12.56
C ILE A 229 18.62 -18.80 -12.67
N THR A 230 18.83 -20.00 -12.12
CA THR A 230 20.16 -20.65 -12.15
C THR A 230 20.36 -21.57 -13.34
N TRP A 231 19.30 -22.15 -13.87
CA TRP A 231 19.35 -22.92 -15.12
C TRP A 231 19.18 -22.02 -16.36
N ASP A 232 18.71 -20.78 -16.15
CA ASP A 232 18.75 -19.71 -17.15
C ASP A 232 20.06 -18.87 -17.13
N ASP A 233 21.00 -19.14 -16.21
CA ASP A 233 22.39 -18.65 -16.25
C ASP A 233 23.25 -19.48 -17.24
N PRO A 234 23.78 -18.88 -18.33
CA PRO A 234 24.59 -19.62 -19.29
C PRO A 234 25.94 -20.03 -18.67
N THR A 235 26.14 -21.31 -18.38
CA THR A 235 27.40 -21.80 -17.79
C THR A 235 28.49 -22.15 -18.83
N PRO A 236 29.73 -21.62 -18.72
CA PRO A 236 30.19 -20.56 -17.81
C PRO A 236 29.71 -19.16 -18.25
N ASN A 237 29.44 -18.27 -17.28
CA ASN A 237 28.77 -16.98 -17.48
C ASN A 237 29.19 -16.24 -18.77
N VAL A 238 28.19 -15.80 -19.52
CA VAL A 238 28.33 -15.05 -20.77
C VAL A 238 27.67 -13.68 -20.67
N ASN A 239 28.31 -12.73 -19.99
CA ASN A 239 27.92 -11.32 -19.95
C ASN A 239 27.47 -10.78 -21.34
N GLY A 240 26.20 -10.35 -21.42
CA GLY A 240 25.47 -10.00 -22.64
C GLY A 240 24.49 -11.08 -23.15
N ARG A 241 24.39 -12.23 -22.49
CA ARG A 241 23.52 -13.35 -22.84
C ARG A 241 22.81 -13.86 -21.59
N VAL A 242 21.49 -14.05 -21.71
CA VAL A 242 20.62 -14.57 -20.66
C VAL A 242 19.63 -15.52 -21.33
N HIS A 243 19.39 -16.69 -20.75
CA HIS A 243 18.34 -17.59 -21.18
C HIS A 243 17.03 -17.25 -20.46
N HIS A 244 15.89 -17.69 -20.99
CA HIS A 244 14.57 -17.51 -20.36
C HIS A 244 13.78 -18.83 -20.40
N THR A 245 14.48 -19.94 -20.62
CA THR A 245 13.97 -21.29 -20.84
C THR A 245 12.97 -21.69 -19.75
N TYR A 246 13.34 -21.46 -18.49
CA TYR A 246 12.58 -21.86 -17.31
C TYR A 246 11.85 -20.67 -16.66
N PHE A 247 11.80 -19.53 -17.36
CA PHE A 247 11.20 -18.30 -16.88
C PHE A 247 9.69 -18.27 -17.11
N GLY A 248 8.91 -18.10 -16.04
CA GLY A 248 7.46 -17.93 -16.10
C GLY A 248 6.67 -19.20 -16.41
N LEU A 249 7.23 -20.40 -16.19
CA LEU A 249 6.58 -21.66 -16.54
C LEU A 249 5.54 -22.12 -15.51
N SER A 250 4.47 -22.76 -16.00
CA SER A 250 3.61 -23.62 -15.17
C SER A 250 4.38 -24.81 -14.60
N ASP A 251 3.86 -25.44 -13.55
CA ASP A 251 4.48 -26.65 -12.98
C ASP A 251 4.48 -27.77 -14.04
N THR A 252 3.39 -27.85 -14.82
CA THR A 252 3.28 -28.79 -15.94
C THR A 252 4.31 -28.56 -17.04
N ALA A 253 4.64 -27.30 -17.36
CA ALA A 253 5.62 -26.97 -18.38
C ALA A 253 7.06 -27.14 -17.86
N LEU A 254 7.32 -26.75 -16.62
CA LEU A 254 8.61 -26.95 -15.95
C LEU A 254 8.98 -28.45 -15.85
N GLN A 255 8.00 -29.31 -15.55
CA GLN A 255 8.19 -30.77 -15.50
C GLN A 255 8.23 -31.45 -16.88
N SER A 256 7.98 -30.72 -17.98
CA SER A 256 7.64 -31.34 -19.28
C SER A 256 8.78 -32.07 -19.99
N ASP A 257 10.04 -31.71 -19.69
CA ASP A 257 11.24 -32.38 -20.20
C ASP A 257 11.79 -33.45 -19.22
N ASN A 258 11.21 -33.55 -18.02
CA ASN A 258 11.64 -34.36 -16.86
C ASN A 258 12.93 -33.88 -16.16
N SER A 259 13.37 -32.63 -16.38
CA SER A 259 14.54 -32.07 -15.67
C SER A 259 14.18 -31.56 -14.28
N HIS A 260 13.04 -30.89 -14.11
CA HIS A 260 12.46 -30.57 -12.79
C HIS A 260 11.45 -31.64 -12.34
N TYR A 261 11.60 -32.16 -11.13
CA TYR A 261 10.74 -33.23 -10.59
C TYR A 261 10.72 -33.26 -9.06
N ASP A 262 9.73 -33.98 -8.49
CA ASP A 262 9.66 -34.34 -7.06
C ASP A 262 9.76 -33.13 -6.11
N TYR A 263 8.89 -32.15 -6.37
CA TYR A 263 8.68 -30.95 -5.55
C TYR A 263 7.18 -30.74 -5.29
N ASP A 264 6.86 -30.15 -4.15
CA ASP A 264 5.55 -29.56 -3.84
C ASP A 264 5.64 -28.02 -3.94
N SER A 265 4.50 -27.35 -4.10
CA SER A 265 4.41 -25.88 -4.11
C SER A 265 3.11 -25.41 -3.46
N ILE A 266 3.20 -24.33 -2.67
CA ILE A 266 2.07 -23.62 -2.03
C ILE A 266 1.10 -23.06 -3.09
N TYR A 267 1.62 -22.67 -4.26
CA TYR A 267 0.85 -21.99 -5.29
C TYR A 267 0.40 -22.94 -6.41
N PRO A 268 -0.80 -22.74 -6.99
CA PRO A 268 -1.33 -23.62 -8.03
C PRO A 268 -0.63 -23.47 -9.39
N ASP A 269 -0.70 -24.53 -10.19
CA ASP A 269 -0.25 -24.64 -11.59
C ASP A 269 -1.01 -23.67 -12.52
N ASP A 270 -0.30 -22.74 -13.19
CA ASP A 270 -0.88 -21.75 -14.10
C ASP A 270 -0.13 -21.67 -15.45
N LYS A 271 -0.85 -21.91 -16.56
CA LYS A 271 -0.31 -22.20 -17.92
C LYS A 271 -0.26 -20.99 -18.84
N TYR A 272 -0.41 -19.81 -18.27
CA TYR A 272 -0.64 -18.58 -19.03
C TYR A 272 0.57 -18.12 -19.84
N PHE A 273 1.80 -18.41 -19.39
CA PHE A 273 3.03 -18.01 -20.08
C PHE A 273 3.77 -19.15 -20.81
N ASP A 274 3.36 -20.42 -20.62
CA ASP A 274 3.92 -21.63 -21.25
C ASP A 274 4.11 -21.55 -22.78
N ASN A 275 3.30 -20.71 -23.45
CA ASN A 275 3.31 -20.51 -24.90
C ASN A 275 3.49 -19.02 -25.27
N SER A 276 4.12 -18.24 -24.38
CA SER A 276 4.27 -16.78 -24.53
C SER A 276 5.33 -16.38 -25.54
N GLY A 277 6.35 -17.22 -25.77
CA GLY A 277 7.55 -16.87 -26.54
C GLY A 277 8.58 -16.05 -25.76
N ILE A 278 8.41 -15.89 -24.44
CA ILE A 278 9.45 -15.39 -23.53
C ILE A 278 10.57 -16.45 -23.41
N ASN A 279 10.20 -17.72 -23.33
CA ASN A 279 11.10 -18.87 -23.25
C ASN A 279 11.94 -19.09 -24.52
N ASP A 280 11.64 -18.38 -25.61
CA ASP A 280 12.43 -18.32 -26.86
C ASP A 280 13.50 -17.18 -26.86
N LEU A 281 13.81 -16.60 -25.69
CA LEU A 281 14.79 -15.51 -25.56
C LEU A 281 16.17 -16.02 -25.09
N ASP A 282 17.18 -15.67 -25.89
CA ASP A 282 18.60 -16.00 -25.70
C ASP A 282 19.44 -14.71 -25.89
N THR A 283 19.14 -13.70 -25.08
CA THR A 283 19.70 -12.34 -25.15
C THR A 283 19.35 -11.56 -23.89
N ALA A 284 20.27 -10.72 -23.39
CA ALA A 284 19.98 -9.84 -22.26
C ALA A 284 18.97 -8.75 -22.63
N ILE A 285 17.99 -8.52 -21.76
CA ILE A 285 16.92 -7.54 -21.93
C ILE A 285 17.23 -6.28 -21.11
N VAL A 286 17.19 -5.12 -21.75
CA VAL A 286 17.46 -3.82 -21.13
C VAL A 286 16.22 -2.96 -21.25
N GLU A 287 15.64 -2.58 -20.11
CA GLU A 287 14.65 -1.51 -20.07
C GLU A 287 15.31 -0.15 -20.27
N LEU A 288 14.71 0.71 -21.08
CA LEU A 288 15.02 2.13 -21.14
C LEU A 288 13.73 2.91 -21.41
N ASN A 289 13.49 3.99 -20.67
CA ASN A 289 12.32 4.86 -20.83
C ASN A 289 10.97 4.11 -20.72
N GLY A 290 10.92 3.04 -19.91
CA GLY A 290 9.77 2.16 -19.72
C GLY A 290 9.46 1.20 -20.86
N GLU A 291 10.35 1.07 -21.84
CA GLU A 291 10.26 0.08 -22.91
C GLU A 291 11.37 -0.98 -22.76
N LEU A 292 11.01 -2.26 -22.88
CA LEU A 292 11.97 -3.36 -22.89
C LEU A 292 12.62 -3.48 -24.28
N TYR A 293 13.94 -3.46 -24.34
CA TYR A 293 14.68 -3.65 -25.58
C TYR A 293 15.63 -4.85 -25.52
N ALA A 294 15.76 -5.54 -26.64
CA ALA A 294 16.67 -6.66 -26.83
C ALA A 294 17.27 -6.62 -28.25
N ILE A 295 18.38 -7.33 -28.47
CA ILE A 295 18.97 -7.48 -29.81
C ILE A 295 18.66 -8.89 -30.32
N TYR A 296 17.69 -8.97 -31.23
CA TYR A 296 17.16 -10.23 -31.75
C TYR A 296 17.58 -10.48 -33.20
N GLU A 297 17.40 -11.74 -33.66
CA GLU A 297 17.63 -12.12 -35.05
C GLU A 297 16.59 -11.48 -35.98
N GLY A 298 17.02 -11.08 -37.18
CA GLY A 298 16.16 -10.51 -38.22
C GLY A 298 15.63 -11.53 -39.22
N SER A 299 15.02 -11.04 -40.31
CA SER A 299 14.43 -11.88 -41.37
C SER A 299 15.44 -12.76 -42.11
N ASN A 300 16.74 -12.47 -41.99
CA ASN A 300 17.84 -13.31 -42.40
C ASN A 300 18.68 -13.64 -41.16
N THR A 301 19.29 -14.83 -41.08
CA THR A 301 20.09 -15.27 -39.93
C THR A 301 21.41 -14.51 -39.70
N ARG A 302 21.73 -13.53 -40.56
CA ARG A 302 22.85 -12.58 -40.40
C ARG A 302 22.39 -11.19 -39.96
N ASP A 303 21.10 -10.92 -40.07
CA ASP A 303 20.53 -9.65 -39.64
C ASP A 303 20.40 -9.70 -38.11
N ARG A 304 20.81 -8.61 -37.45
CA ARG A 304 20.44 -8.34 -36.07
C ARG A 304 19.67 -7.02 -36.04
N GLN A 305 18.74 -6.93 -35.13
CA GLN A 305 17.83 -5.81 -35.00
C GLN A 305 17.63 -5.49 -33.52
N LEU A 306 17.63 -4.19 -33.19
CA LEU A 306 17.06 -3.75 -31.93
C LEU A 306 15.55 -3.97 -32.06
N VAL A 307 15.00 -4.82 -31.21
CA VAL A 307 13.56 -4.98 -31.06
C VAL A 307 13.14 -4.37 -29.73
N LYS A 308 11.99 -3.72 -29.73
CA LYS A 308 11.20 -3.56 -28.52
C LYS A 308 10.45 -4.86 -28.27
N LEU A 309 10.37 -5.24 -27.00
CA LEU A 309 9.58 -6.34 -26.49
C LEU A 309 8.32 -5.77 -25.84
N ASP A 310 7.15 -6.13 -26.35
CA ASP A 310 5.85 -5.74 -25.83
C ASP A 310 5.14 -7.01 -25.33
N ILE A 311 4.97 -7.22 -24.02
CA ILE A 311 4.30 -8.44 -23.52
C ILE A 311 2.80 -8.20 -23.37
N VAL A 312 2.03 -8.71 -24.33
CA VAL A 312 0.59 -8.55 -24.41
C VAL A 312 -0.11 -9.60 -23.55
N LEU A 313 -0.75 -9.15 -22.48
CA LEU A 313 -1.60 -9.98 -21.61
C LEU A 313 -2.95 -10.25 -22.31
N GLY A 314 -3.09 -11.42 -22.93
CA GLY A 314 -4.34 -11.88 -23.55
C GLY A 314 -5.32 -12.48 -22.54
N GLN A 315 -6.52 -12.85 -22.97
CA GLN A 315 -7.54 -13.39 -22.06
C GLN A 315 -7.12 -14.72 -21.40
N ASN A 316 -6.44 -15.60 -22.15
CA ASN A 316 -6.11 -16.97 -21.72
C ASN A 316 -4.61 -17.28 -21.71
N SER A 317 -3.78 -16.43 -22.33
CA SER A 317 -2.33 -16.55 -22.36
C SER A 317 -1.67 -15.19 -22.52
N GLY A 318 -0.46 -15.03 -22.00
CA GLY A 318 0.43 -13.94 -22.36
C GLY A 318 1.06 -14.21 -23.72
N LYS A 319 1.50 -13.16 -24.41
CA LYS A 319 2.25 -13.27 -25.67
C LYS A 319 3.30 -12.16 -25.74
N LEU A 320 4.55 -12.55 -25.98
CA LEU A 320 5.61 -11.63 -26.36
C LEU A 320 5.42 -11.19 -27.82
N GLU A 321 5.17 -9.90 -28.03
CA GLU A 321 5.28 -9.26 -29.33
C GLU A 321 6.64 -8.56 -29.46
N ARG A 322 7.18 -8.51 -30.69
CA ARG A 322 8.53 -8.02 -30.96
C ARG A 322 8.49 -7.00 -32.08
N THR A 323 8.67 -5.73 -31.75
CA THR A 323 8.57 -4.60 -32.69
C THR A 323 9.97 -4.15 -33.11
N THR A 324 10.32 -4.26 -34.39
CA THR A 324 11.62 -3.79 -34.91
C THR A 324 11.76 -2.27 -34.74
N VAL A 325 12.72 -1.83 -33.92
CA VAL A 325 13.07 -0.41 -33.76
C VAL A 325 14.08 -0.01 -34.82
N SER A 326 15.15 -0.79 -35.00
CA SER A 326 16.14 -0.55 -36.05
C SER A 326 16.92 -1.81 -36.43
N ARG A 327 17.43 -1.86 -37.66
CA ARG A 327 18.42 -2.86 -38.11
C ARG A 327 19.80 -2.42 -37.65
N LEU A 328 20.61 -3.36 -37.16
CA LEU A 328 21.92 -3.06 -36.61
C LEU A 328 23.02 -3.53 -37.57
N ASP A 329 23.77 -2.57 -38.12
CA ASP A 329 24.85 -2.82 -39.06
C ASP A 329 26.07 -3.50 -38.43
N ASN A 330 26.85 -4.19 -39.28
CA ASN A 330 28.14 -4.81 -38.92
C ASN A 330 28.05 -5.95 -37.87
N MET A 331 26.87 -6.53 -37.65
CA MET A 331 26.62 -7.58 -36.66
C MET A 331 27.00 -9.00 -37.14
N VAL A 332 28.19 -9.16 -37.75
CA VAL A 332 28.65 -10.45 -38.30
C VAL A 332 30.08 -10.77 -37.86
N TRP A 333 30.22 -11.78 -36.98
CA TRP A 333 31.50 -12.24 -36.46
C TRP A 333 32.12 -13.28 -37.40
N SER A 334 33.33 -13.00 -37.91
CA SER A 334 34.05 -13.92 -38.82
C SER A 334 34.50 -15.20 -38.10
N ALA A 335 34.30 -16.34 -38.77
CA ALA A 335 34.83 -17.65 -38.43
C ALA A 335 35.98 -18.07 -39.38
N GLY A 336 36.63 -17.10 -40.04
CA GLY A 336 37.67 -17.31 -41.05
C GLY A 336 37.33 -16.68 -42.40
N SER A 337 38.13 -17.01 -43.43
CA SER A 337 38.16 -16.32 -44.73
C SER A 337 36.88 -16.41 -45.58
N GLN A 338 35.98 -17.36 -45.29
CA GLN A 338 34.67 -17.51 -45.96
C GLN A 338 33.53 -17.87 -44.99
N GLY A 339 33.76 -17.79 -43.67
CA GLY A 339 32.83 -18.24 -42.64
C GLY A 339 32.47 -17.16 -41.63
N TYR A 340 31.34 -17.32 -40.96
CA TYR A 340 30.84 -16.47 -39.88
C TYR A 340 30.14 -17.35 -38.83
N TRP A 341 30.06 -16.85 -37.60
CA TRP A 341 29.39 -17.56 -36.50
C TRP A 341 27.86 -17.36 -36.55
N MET A 342 27.15 -18.42 -36.18
CA MET A 342 25.71 -18.45 -35.90
C MET A 342 25.51 -18.43 -34.39
N GLY A 343 24.31 -18.08 -33.89
CA GLY A 343 24.05 -18.03 -32.43
C GLY A 343 24.87 -16.95 -31.71
N ILE A 344 25.15 -15.85 -32.40
CA ILE A 344 25.92 -14.71 -31.87
C ILE A 344 25.08 -13.88 -30.89
N TYR A 345 25.61 -13.73 -29.68
CA TYR A 345 25.16 -12.79 -28.65
C TYR A 345 25.95 -11.47 -28.73
N THR A 346 25.43 -10.43 -28.08
CA THR A 346 26.06 -9.10 -27.95
C THR A 346 25.59 -8.44 -26.66
N GLY A 347 26.46 -7.68 -26.01
CA GLY A 347 26.08 -6.90 -24.83
C GLY A 347 25.12 -5.78 -25.22
N LEU A 348 24.18 -5.50 -24.33
CA LEU A 348 23.28 -4.36 -24.38
C LEU A 348 23.31 -3.69 -22.99
N PHE A 349 23.45 -2.37 -22.94
CA PHE A 349 23.32 -1.59 -21.71
C PHE A 349 22.78 -0.18 -22.00
N LYS A 350 22.32 0.54 -20.99
CA LYS A 350 21.81 1.92 -21.13
C LYS A 350 22.72 2.96 -20.50
N HIS A 351 22.71 4.18 -21.04
CA HIS A 351 23.19 5.38 -20.36
C HIS A 351 22.46 6.62 -20.90
N GLY A 352 21.80 7.38 -20.03
CA GLY A 352 20.93 8.48 -20.46
C GLY A 352 19.83 7.97 -21.38
N SER A 353 19.42 8.75 -22.38
CA SER A 353 18.36 8.37 -23.34
C SER A 353 18.74 7.27 -24.35
N LYS A 354 19.86 6.56 -24.18
CA LYS A 354 20.47 5.73 -25.23
C LYS A 354 20.83 4.33 -24.76
N LEU A 355 20.71 3.38 -25.68
CA LEU A 355 21.24 2.04 -25.57
C LEU A 355 22.60 1.95 -26.26
N TYR A 356 23.43 1.03 -25.75
CA TYR A 356 24.79 0.80 -26.20
C TYR A 356 25.00 -0.69 -26.41
N TYR A 357 25.65 -1.04 -27.51
CA TYR A 357 25.84 -2.43 -27.93
C TYR A 357 27.17 -2.62 -28.64
N ASN A 358 27.68 -3.86 -28.70
CA ASN A 358 28.91 -4.16 -29.42
C ASN A 358 28.67 -4.79 -30.80
N THR A 359 29.44 -4.34 -31.77
CA THR A 359 29.74 -5.08 -33.01
C THR A 359 31.00 -5.95 -32.76
N PRO A 360 31.58 -6.64 -33.76
CA PRO A 360 32.86 -7.35 -33.59
C PRO A 360 34.06 -6.45 -33.30
N ASP A 361 33.95 -5.13 -33.55
CA ASP A 361 35.06 -4.17 -33.66
C ASP A 361 34.82 -2.80 -33.00
N SER A 362 33.60 -2.53 -32.52
CA SER A 362 33.14 -1.22 -32.06
C SER A 362 32.17 -1.36 -30.89
N ILE A 363 32.13 -0.35 -30.02
CA ILE A 363 30.93 -0.07 -29.24
C ILE A 363 30.13 0.99 -30.00
N CYS A 364 28.85 0.73 -30.20
CA CYS A 364 27.89 1.60 -30.85
C CYS A 364 26.86 2.10 -29.83
N TRP A 365 26.15 3.16 -30.21
CA TRP A 365 24.99 3.67 -29.51
C TRP A 365 23.79 3.74 -30.44
N ILE A 366 22.60 3.60 -29.89
CA ILE A 366 21.32 3.83 -30.56
C ILE A 366 20.35 4.55 -29.61
N ASP A 367 19.70 5.57 -30.12
CA ASP A 367 18.58 6.25 -29.49
C ASP A 367 17.29 5.61 -30.05
N PRO A 368 16.54 4.81 -29.25
CA PRO A 368 15.42 4.06 -29.77
C PRO A 368 14.21 4.94 -30.14
N ALA A 369 14.09 6.13 -29.53
CA ALA A 369 12.98 7.05 -29.79
C ALA A 369 13.09 7.77 -31.14
N THR A 370 14.31 7.99 -31.62
CA THR A 370 14.59 8.62 -32.93
C THR A 370 15.07 7.62 -34.00
N SER A 371 15.44 6.40 -33.59
CA SER A 371 16.21 5.43 -34.38
C SER A 371 17.60 5.93 -34.83
N GLU A 372 18.07 7.07 -34.34
CA GLU A 372 19.44 7.53 -34.61
C GLU A 372 20.46 6.59 -33.96
N SER A 373 21.52 6.25 -34.70
CA SER A 373 22.60 5.40 -34.19
C SER A 373 23.96 5.86 -34.67
N GLY A 374 25.00 5.47 -33.95
CA GLY A 374 26.37 5.85 -34.25
C GLY A 374 27.40 4.97 -33.55
N VAL A 375 28.66 5.13 -33.93
CA VAL A 375 29.78 4.47 -33.25
C VAL A 375 30.22 5.36 -32.07
N LEU A 376 30.27 4.78 -30.87
CA LEU A 376 30.81 5.46 -29.69
C LEU A 376 32.34 5.43 -29.71
N VAL A 377 32.91 4.24 -29.85
CA VAL A 377 34.36 4.01 -29.82
C VAL A 377 34.74 2.76 -30.62
N ARG A 378 35.90 2.83 -31.30
CA ARG A 378 36.56 1.70 -31.99
C ARG A 378 37.83 1.34 -31.23
N PRO A 379 37.75 0.53 -30.15
CA PRO A 379 38.88 0.30 -29.28
C PRO A 379 39.96 -0.57 -29.94
N SER A 380 41.20 -0.42 -29.48
CA SER A 380 42.36 -1.18 -29.99
C SER A 380 42.29 -2.65 -29.56
N LYS A 381 41.57 -3.47 -30.33
CA LYS A 381 41.32 -4.89 -29.99
C LYS A 381 42.59 -5.75 -30.03
N PRO A 382 42.73 -6.76 -29.13
CA PRO A 382 43.83 -7.72 -29.19
C PRO A 382 43.85 -8.51 -30.50
N SER A 383 45.05 -8.91 -30.95
CA SER A 383 45.20 -9.72 -32.17
C SER A 383 44.42 -11.04 -32.07
N GLY A 384 43.69 -11.39 -33.13
CA GLY A 384 42.85 -12.59 -33.17
C GLY A 384 41.51 -12.52 -32.41
N LYS A 385 41.30 -11.54 -31.52
CA LYS A 385 40.05 -11.39 -30.74
C LYS A 385 39.07 -10.39 -31.39
N TYR A 386 37.80 -10.51 -31.02
CA TYR A 386 36.71 -9.58 -31.32
C TYR A 386 35.96 -9.21 -30.04
N ILE A 387 35.17 -8.14 -30.06
CA ILE A 387 34.27 -7.83 -28.94
C ILE A 387 33.07 -8.78 -29.02
N TYR A 388 32.71 -9.43 -27.92
CA TYR A 388 31.54 -10.33 -27.81
C TYR A 388 30.56 -9.95 -26.70
N GLY A 389 30.90 -8.95 -25.89
CA GLY A 389 30.04 -8.38 -24.86
C GLY A 389 30.50 -6.96 -24.53
N CYS A 390 29.61 -6.17 -23.93
CA CYS A 390 29.92 -4.87 -23.38
C CYS A 390 28.92 -4.51 -22.27
N TYR A 391 29.41 -3.78 -21.27
CA TYR A 391 28.63 -3.31 -20.12
C TYR A 391 29.16 -1.95 -19.67
N ILE A 392 28.54 -1.38 -18.64
CA ILE A 392 28.95 -0.14 -18.00
C ILE A 392 29.10 -0.33 -16.49
N ASP A 393 30.15 0.24 -15.91
CA ASP A 393 30.36 0.31 -14.46
C ASP A 393 30.84 1.72 -14.08
N ASN A 394 30.19 2.35 -13.10
CA ASN A 394 30.56 3.67 -12.57
C ASN A 394 30.83 4.72 -13.69
N GLY A 395 29.92 4.78 -14.67
CA GLY A 395 30.01 5.64 -15.86
C GLY A 395 30.90 5.12 -16.99
N LYS A 396 31.84 4.21 -16.69
CA LYS A 396 32.84 3.68 -17.63
C LYS A 396 32.29 2.51 -18.42
N VAL A 397 32.29 2.62 -19.74
CA VAL A 397 31.97 1.52 -20.66
C VAL A 397 33.12 0.50 -20.69
N TYR A 398 32.83 -0.80 -20.73
CA TYR A 398 33.80 -1.89 -20.86
C TYR A 398 33.50 -2.77 -22.09
N ALA A 399 34.55 -3.33 -22.70
CA ALA A 399 34.47 -4.28 -23.80
C ALA A 399 35.02 -5.67 -23.40
N VAL A 400 34.32 -6.73 -23.79
CA VAL A 400 34.67 -8.14 -23.50
C VAL A 400 35.28 -8.80 -24.73
N TYR A 401 36.55 -9.19 -24.67
CA TYR A 401 37.27 -9.77 -25.82
C TYR A 401 37.36 -11.31 -25.78
N LYS A 402 36.72 -11.97 -26.75
CA LYS A 402 36.79 -13.43 -27.02
C LYS A 402 37.32 -13.74 -28.43
N SER A 403 37.75 -14.97 -28.65
CA SER A 403 38.25 -15.48 -29.94
C SER A 403 37.12 -16.03 -30.82
N SER A 404 36.10 -16.63 -30.20
CA SER A 404 34.87 -17.17 -30.81
C SER A 404 33.72 -17.03 -29.79
N PRO A 405 32.42 -17.20 -30.16
CA PRO A 405 31.34 -17.19 -29.17
C PRO A 405 31.45 -18.36 -28.18
N ASN A 406 32.08 -19.46 -28.61
CA ASN A 406 32.30 -20.69 -27.83
C ASN A 406 33.63 -20.67 -27.06
N ASP A 407 34.29 -19.50 -26.95
CA ASP A 407 35.52 -19.33 -26.18
C ASP A 407 35.20 -19.27 -24.69
N SER A 408 35.45 -20.39 -24.00
CA SER A 408 35.31 -20.57 -22.55
C SER A 408 36.59 -20.21 -21.79
N GLY A 409 37.56 -19.55 -22.44
CA GLY A 409 38.75 -19.01 -21.78
C GLY A 409 38.43 -17.77 -20.94
N THR A 410 39.34 -17.43 -20.02
CA THR A 410 39.18 -16.31 -19.08
C THR A 410 38.81 -15.01 -19.80
N LEU A 411 37.69 -14.41 -19.37
CA LEU A 411 37.16 -13.19 -19.93
C LEU A 411 38.16 -12.04 -19.81
N THR A 412 38.33 -11.27 -20.89
CA THR A 412 39.25 -10.13 -20.93
C THR A 412 38.44 -8.83 -21.02
N TYR A 413 38.24 -8.20 -19.87
CA TYR A 413 37.56 -6.91 -19.73
C TYR A 413 38.51 -5.73 -19.97
N SER A 414 38.03 -4.62 -20.56
CA SER A 414 38.82 -3.40 -20.78
C SER A 414 37.93 -2.16 -20.91
N ALA A 415 38.23 -1.08 -20.17
CA ALA A 415 37.45 0.17 -20.12
C ALA A 415 37.67 1.10 -21.34
N VAL A 416 36.62 1.85 -21.75
CA VAL A 416 36.56 2.64 -23.00
C VAL A 416 35.71 3.98 -23.08
N TYR A 417 34.68 4.40 -22.25
CA TYR A 417 33.80 5.66 -22.45
C TYR A 417 32.70 6.16 -21.35
N ASP A 418 31.79 7.26 -21.50
CA ASP A 418 30.65 7.96 -20.63
C ASP A 418 29.47 8.98 -21.28
N LEU A 419 28.15 9.32 -20.83
CA LEU A 419 26.98 10.23 -21.47
C LEU A 419 25.75 11.11 -20.68
N GLY A 420 24.43 11.43 -21.13
CA GLY A 420 23.27 12.40 -20.54
C GLY A 420 21.67 12.57 -21.06
N ASP A 421 20.73 13.56 -20.66
CA ASP A 421 19.11 13.69 -20.71
C ASP A 421 18.14 15.08 -20.63
N GLU A 422 16.71 15.19 -20.81
CA GLU A 422 15.63 16.37 -20.52
C GLU A 422 13.95 16.34 -20.86
N PRO A 423 12.87 17.08 -20.23
CA PRO A 423 11.28 17.11 -20.49
C PRO A 423 10.11 18.28 -20.10
N TYR A 424 8.75 18.42 -20.59
CA TYR A 424 7.53 19.40 -20.14
C TYR A 424 5.93 19.42 -20.68
N THR A 425 4.77 20.04 -20.09
CA THR A 425 3.21 20.18 -20.55
C THR A 425 1.99 21.19 -19.93
N PRO A 426 0.66 21.44 -20.45
CA PRO A 426 -0.53 22.44 -20.02
C PRO A 426 -2.23 22.33 -20.27
N PRO A 427 -3.28 23.17 -19.72
CA PRO A 427 -4.90 23.13 -19.74
C PRO A 427 -5.94 24.48 -19.69
N VAL A 428 -7.35 24.85 -19.58
CA VAL A 428 -8.97 24.57 -19.61
C VAL A 428 -10.00 25.89 -19.80
N HIS A 429 -11.39 26.27 -19.61
CA HIS A 429 -12.91 25.96 -19.16
C HIS A 429 -14.23 26.99 -19.44
N GLU A 430 -15.60 26.88 -19.01
CA GLU A 430 -16.97 27.72 -19.29
C GLU A 430 -18.10 28.09 -18.11
N HIS A 431 -19.47 28.54 -17.98
CA HIS A 431 -20.95 28.76 -18.58
C HIS A 431 -21.98 29.92 -17.90
N SER A 432 -23.39 30.25 -17.79
CA SER A 432 -24.93 29.82 -17.83
C SER A 432 -26.25 30.89 -17.86
N TYR A 433 -27.57 30.75 -17.28
CA TYR A 433 -28.99 31.45 -17.62
C TYR A 433 -30.27 31.81 -16.54
N SER A 434 -31.64 32.10 -16.85
CA SER A 434 -32.80 32.86 -16.03
C SER A 434 -34.48 32.63 -16.03
N SER A 435 -35.49 33.53 -15.56
CA SER A 435 -36.90 33.32 -14.79
C SER A 435 -38.50 33.82 -15.03
N THR A 436 -39.31 34.67 -14.21
CA THR A 436 -40.79 34.66 -13.50
C THR A 436 -42.29 35.35 -13.87
N PRO A 437 -43.52 35.25 -13.10
CA PRO A 437 -45.03 35.70 -13.30
C PRO A 437 -46.06 36.28 -12.13
N THR A 438 -47.44 36.01 -12.02
CA THR A 438 -48.54 36.56 -11.03
C THR A 438 -49.55 35.54 -10.30
N TRP A 439 -50.12 35.76 -9.06
CA TRP A 439 -50.68 34.71 -8.08
C TRP A 439 -51.87 34.98 -7.05
N ASN A 440 -52.35 33.96 -6.25
CA ASN A 440 -53.42 33.98 -5.16
C ASN A 440 -53.41 32.76 -4.13
N TRP A 441 -54.01 32.81 -2.89
CA TRP A 441 -53.83 31.85 -1.72
C TRP A 441 -55.02 31.60 -0.69
N SER A 442 -54.88 30.69 0.31
CA SER A 442 -55.79 30.42 1.48
C SER A 442 -55.15 30.48 2.89
N GLU A 443 -55.95 30.58 3.99
CA GLU A 443 -55.50 30.79 5.39
C GLU A 443 -54.73 29.62 6.02
N ASP A 444 -55.23 28.39 5.83
CA ASP A 444 -54.57 27.13 6.18
C ASP A 444 -53.40 26.78 5.23
N MET A 445 -53.15 27.66 4.25
CA MET A 445 -52.12 27.58 3.22
C MET A 445 -52.23 26.35 2.29
N SER A 446 -53.45 25.86 2.06
CA SER A 446 -53.70 24.64 1.27
C SER A 446 -53.98 24.80 -0.25
N ARG A 447 -54.30 26.00 -0.79
CA ARG A 447 -54.74 26.18 -2.22
C ARG A 447 -54.26 27.48 -2.92
N ALA A 448 -53.86 27.44 -4.22
CA ALA A 448 -53.32 28.59 -5.03
C ALA A 448 -53.37 28.44 -6.61
N THR A 449 -53.05 29.50 -7.39
CA THR A 449 -53.13 29.62 -8.91
C THR A 449 -52.24 30.73 -9.56
N ALA A 450 -51.90 30.71 -10.89
CA ALA A 450 -50.95 31.66 -11.57
C ALA A 450 -51.11 32.05 -13.09
N THR A 451 -50.49 33.16 -13.59
CA THR A 451 -50.66 33.76 -14.98
C THR A 451 -49.41 34.46 -15.65
N PHE A 452 -49.25 34.42 -17.01
CA PHE A 452 -47.99 34.64 -17.81
C PHE A 452 -48.02 35.64 -19.02
N LYS A 453 -46.83 36.02 -19.59
CA LYS A 453 -46.67 36.84 -20.82
C LYS A 453 -45.33 36.66 -21.62
N CYS A 454 -45.33 36.90 -22.95
CA CYS A 454 -44.18 36.78 -23.90
C CYS A 454 -43.18 37.98 -23.91
N ASN A 455 -41.96 37.75 -24.42
CA ASN A 455 -40.81 38.69 -24.37
C ASN A 455 -40.51 39.45 -25.69
N GLY A 456 -40.66 38.80 -26.84
CA GLY A 456 -40.56 39.42 -28.18
C GLY A 456 -41.92 39.58 -28.89
N CYS A 457 -43.00 39.26 -28.19
CA CYS A 457 -44.36 39.13 -28.70
C CYS A 457 -45.38 39.35 -27.56
N THR A 458 -46.68 39.25 -27.84
CA THR A 458 -47.75 39.69 -26.91
C THR A 458 -48.59 38.58 -26.28
N ASP A 459 -48.24 37.29 -26.44
CA ASP A 459 -48.98 36.13 -25.91
C ASP A 459 -49.05 36.07 -24.35
N THR A 460 -50.11 35.47 -23.79
CA THR A 460 -50.41 35.36 -22.33
C THR A 460 -51.31 34.16 -21.97
N GLN A 461 -51.01 33.39 -20.90
CA GLN A 461 -51.83 32.22 -20.46
C GLN A 461 -51.86 32.02 -18.92
N THR A 462 -52.72 31.13 -18.39
CA THR A 462 -53.03 30.94 -16.95
C THR A 462 -53.14 29.45 -16.57
N VAL A 463 -52.73 29.06 -15.35
CA VAL A 463 -52.72 27.67 -14.84
C VAL A 463 -52.94 27.57 -13.32
N ASN A 464 -53.49 26.44 -12.85
CA ASN A 464 -53.58 26.10 -11.43
C ASN A 464 -52.21 25.77 -10.83
N ALA A 465 -52.07 25.91 -9.51
CA ALA A 465 -50.81 25.64 -8.82
C ALA A 465 -50.87 24.47 -7.84
N ASN A 466 -49.80 23.68 -7.81
CA ASN A 466 -49.52 22.74 -6.74
C ASN A 466 -48.83 23.46 -5.57
N ILE A 467 -49.28 23.25 -4.34
CA ILE A 467 -48.59 23.79 -3.15
C ILE A 467 -47.69 22.73 -2.53
N VAL A 468 -46.50 23.15 -2.17
CA VAL A 468 -45.59 22.43 -1.28
C VAL A 468 -45.21 23.34 -0.11
N SER A 469 -45.31 22.84 1.11
CA SER A 469 -44.70 23.50 2.27
C SER A 469 -43.21 23.17 2.32
N SER A 470 -42.38 24.17 2.60
CA SER A 470 -40.95 24.03 2.85
C SER A 470 -40.58 24.85 4.09
N TYR A 471 -39.29 25.07 4.37
CA TYR A 471 -38.86 25.99 5.42
C TYR A 471 -37.89 27.01 4.82
N ASN A 472 -37.88 28.24 5.34
CA ASN A 472 -36.86 29.23 4.97
C ASN A 472 -35.52 28.96 5.70
N SER A 473 -34.49 29.73 5.37
CA SER A 473 -33.18 29.66 6.03
C SER A 473 -33.19 30.06 7.52
N SER A 474 -34.23 30.74 8.00
CA SER A 474 -34.47 31.00 9.43
C SER A 474 -35.15 29.82 10.15
N GLY A 475 -35.60 28.79 9.42
CA GLY A 475 -36.43 27.70 9.92
C GLY A 475 -37.85 28.13 10.29
N ASP A 476 -38.38 29.14 9.59
CA ASP A 476 -39.80 29.47 9.53
C ASP A 476 -40.47 28.58 8.47
N LEU A 477 -41.73 28.18 8.67
CA LEU A 477 -42.49 27.36 7.72
C LEU A 477 -42.89 28.20 6.51
N ILE A 478 -42.39 27.84 5.33
CA ILE A 478 -42.79 28.39 4.04
C ILE A 478 -43.93 27.58 3.44
N TYR A 479 -44.80 28.23 2.69
CA TYR A 479 -45.66 27.59 1.69
C TYR A 479 -45.34 28.16 0.31
N THR A 480 -45.04 27.29 -0.65
CA THR A 480 -44.72 27.65 -2.05
C THR A 480 -45.73 27.05 -3.00
N ALA A 481 -46.42 27.90 -3.78
CA ALA A 481 -47.29 27.47 -4.86
C ALA A 481 -46.50 27.41 -6.17
N THR A 482 -46.75 26.41 -7.02
CA THR A 482 -45.96 26.11 -8.24
C THR A 482 -46.85 25.79 -9.43
N ALA A 483 -46.62 26.42 -10.59
CA ALA A 483 -47.37 26.20 -11.82
C ALA A 483 -46.45 26.24 -13.06
N GLN A 484 -46.82 25.55 -14.14
CA GLN A 484 -46.02 25.43 -15.36
C GLN A 484 -46.66 26.09 -16.58
N PHE A 485 -45.85 26.75 -17.41
CA PHE A 485 -46.26 27.29 -18.71
C PHE A 485 -45.08 27.43 -19.68
N GLY A 486 -45.29 27.17 -20.98
CA GLY A 486 -44.28 27.42 -22.02
C GLY A 486 -42.96 26.65 -21.87
N GLY A 487 -42.99 25.47 -21.23
CA GLY A 487 -41.77 24.71 -20.89
C GLY A 487 -40.97 25.25 -19.69
N ARG A 488 -41.51 26.24 -18.97
CA ARG A 488 -40.92 26.81 -17.75
C ARG A 488 -41.86 26.62 -16.55
N THR A 489 -41.26 26.64 -15.36
CA THR A 489 -41.96 26.46 -14.07
C THR A 489 -41.79 27.71 -13.22
N TYR A 490 -42.81 28.05 -12.43
CA TYR A 490 -42.90 29.34 -11.77
C TYR A 490 -43.63 29.25 -10.43
N THR A 491 -43.35 30.19 -9.51
CA THR A 491 -43.74 30.09 -8.09
C THR A 491 -44.18 31.40 -7.39
N ASP A 492 -44.80 31.26 -6.21
CA ASP A 492 -45.11 32.31 -5.20
C ASP A 492 -45.13 31.74 -3.76
N VAL A 493 -45.04 32.58 -2.72
CA VAL A 493 -44.53 32.19 -1.38
C VAL A 493 -45.23 32.88 -0.17
N LYS A 494 -45.42 32.15 0.95
CA LYS A 494 -45.87 32.62 2.30
C LYS A 494 -45.00 32.04 3.44
N THR A 495 -45.01 32.62 4.66
CA THR A 495 -44.07 32.27 5.77
C THR A 495 -44.67 32.39 7.19
N VAL A 496 -44.29 31.50 8.14
CA VAL A 496 -44.71 31.50 9.59
C VAL A 496 -43.56 31.09 10.55
N SER A 497 -43.30 31.86 11.61
CA SER A 497 -42.09 31.72 12.45
C SER A 497 -42.14 30.82 13.69
N LEU A 498 -40.97 30.27 14.07
CA LEU A 498 -40.74 29.35 15.19
C LEU A 498 -39.41 29.64 15.92
N TYR A 499 -39.36 29.43 17.25
CA TYR A 499 -38.23 29.81 18.12
C TYR A 499 -37.43 28.62 18.69
N THR A 500 -36.13 28.79 18.90
CA THR A 500 -35.26 27.76 19.52
C THR A 500 -35.28 27.79 21.05
N LEU A 501 -34.88 26.68 21.68
CA LEU A 501 -34.40 26.64 23.07
C LEU A 501 -33.03 25.93 23.10
N THR A 502 -31.98 26.66 23.44
CA THR A 502 -30.63 26.11 23.65
C THR A 502 -30.42 25.84 25.14
N ILE A 503 -29.80 24.71 25.49
CA ILE A 503 -29.47 24.32 26.88
C ILE A 503 -28.04 23.76 26.93
N PRO A 504 -27.36 23.76 28.09
CA PRO A 504 -26.02 23.20 28.22
C PRO A 504 -26.07 21.68 28.42
N GLU A 505 -25.00 20.98 28.07
CA GLU A 505 -24.87 19.50 28.12
C GLU A 505 -25.27 18.88 29.46
N ALA A 506 -24.97 19.58 30.56
CA ALA A 506 -25.26 19.16 31.94
C ALA A 506 -26.77 19.04 32.24
N LEU A 507 -27.65 19.48 31.33
CA LEU A 507 -29.11 19.38 31.45
C LEU A 507 -29.72 18.46 30.39
N LYS A 508 -30.90 17.92 30.70
CA LYS A 508 -31.79 17.21 29.75
C LYS A 508 -33.21 17.78 29.83
N ILE A 509 -33.93 17.87 28.71
CA ILE A 509 -35.37 18.18 28.70
C ILE A 509 -36.13 16.98 29.24
N VAL A 510 -37.04 17.20 30.19
CA VAL A 510 -37.88 16.17 30.82
C VAL A 510 -39.38 16.35 30.56
N GLY A 511 -39.79 17.45 29.89
CA GLY A 511 -41.17 17.64 29.46
C GLY A 511 -41.44 19.00 28.79
N SER A 512 -42.61 19.14 28.16
CA SER A 512 -43.12 20.42 27.64
C SER A 512 -44.66 20.39 27.54
N ASP A 513 -45.31 21.55 27.62
CA ASP A 513 -46.79 21.65 27.57
C ASP A 513 -47.37 21.60 26.15
N LYS A 514 -46.54 21.83 25.13
CA LYS A 514 -46.83 21.61 23.69
C LYS A 514 -45.63 20.91 23.06
N PRO A 515 -45.83 20.02 22.08
CA PRO A 515 -44.72 19.38 21.37
C PRO A 515 -43.90 20.40 20.58
N ALA A 516 -42.60 20.16 20.48
CA ALA A 516 -41.73 20.92 19.57
C ALA A 516 -42.07 20.61 18.10
N VAL A 517 -42.14 21.64 17.26
CA VAL A 517 -42.23 21.52 15.81
C VAL A 517 -40.82 21.65 15.24
N ASN A 518 -40.27 20.55 14.71
CA ASN A 518 -38.90 20.48 14.19
C ASN A 518 -37.84 21.02 15.19
N GLY A 519 -37.90 20.56 16.44
CA GLY A 519 -36.99 21.00 17.52
C GLY A 519 -37.22 22.43 18.04
N LYS A 520 -38.16 23.18 17.47
CA LYS A 520 -38.51 24.54 17.84
C LYS A 520 -39.86 24.63 18.53
N TYR A 521 -40.10 25.74 19.21
CA TYR A 521 -41.30 26.02 19.99
C TYR A 521 -42.02 27.28 19.51
N TYR A 522 -43.34 27.31 19.72
CA TYR A 522 -44.13 28.54 19.63
C TYR A 522 -43.83 29.45 20.83
N SER A 523 -43.98 30.77 20.68
CA SER A 523 -43.94 31.68 21.83
C SER A 523 -45.05 31.32 22.84
N GLY A 524 -44.74 31.43 24.13
CA GLY A 524 -45.62 30.99 25.23
C GLY A 524 -45.72 29.47 25.41
N THR A 525 -44.78 28.68 24.88
CA THR A 525 -44.64 27.24 25.22
C THR A 525 -43.80 27.08 26.48
N LYS A 526 -44.14 26.12 27.35
CA LYS A 526 -43.38 25.78 28.57
C LYS A 526 -42.58 24.50 28.37
N VAL A 527 -41.32 24.51 28.83
CA VAL A 527 -40.37 23.40 28.71
C VAL A 527 -39.66 23.20 30.04
N THR A 528 -39.55 21.96 30.52
CA THR A 528 -38.87 21.60 31.77
C THR A 528 -37.58 20.86 31.47
N VAL A 529 -36.49 21.29 32.11
CA VAL A 529 -35.17 20.64 32.07
C VAL A 529 -34.76 20.15 33.47
N LYS A 530 -33.78 19.26 33.56
CA LYS A 530 -33.18 18.80 34.82
C LYS A 530 -31.67 18.53 34.64
N PRO A 531 -30.82 18.75 35.67
CA PRO A 531 -29.47 18.22 35.69
C PRO A 531 -29.38 16.73 35.36
N ARG A 532 -28.26 16.33 34.77
CA ARG A 532 -27.85 14.94 34.62
C ARG A 532 -26.93 14.55 35.79
N ASP A 533 -26.96 13.29 36.18
CA ASP A 533 -26.34 12.83 37.42
C ASP A 533 -24.79 12.82 37.38
N GLU A 534 -24.20 12.85 36.17
CA GLU A 534 -22.75 12.99 35.95
C GLU A 534 -22.20 14.40 36.27
N PHE A 535 -23.09 15.39 36.47
CA PHE A 535 -22.73 16.82 36.49
C PHE A 535 -23.11 17.55 37.78
N GLY A 536 -22.14 18.23 38.39
CA GLY A 536 -22.38 19.20 39.46
C GLY A 536 -22.70 20.58 38.93
N VAL A 537 -23.98 20.88 38.67
CA VAL A 537 -24.44 22.23 38.27
C VAL A 537 -24.46 23.18 39.48
N SER A 538 -23.74 24.29 39.40
CA SER A 538 -23.63 25.28 40.50
C SER A 538 -24.51 26.51 40.33
N LYS A 539 -24.83 26.91 39.08
CA LYS A 539 -25.51 28.18 38.77
C LYS A 539 -26.12 28.17 37.37
N TYR A 540 -27.19 28.94 37.18
CA TYR A 540 -27.88 29.15 35.90
C TYR A 540 -27.79 30.59 35.37
N SER A 541 -28.06 30.79 34.09
CA SER A 541 -28.38 32.08 33.46
C SER A 541 -29.34 31.88 32.28
N LEU A 542 -30.29 32.82 32.07
CA LEU A 542 -31.42 32.65 31.15
C LEU A 542 -31.52 33.82 30.16
N VAL A 543 -31.87 33.53 28.89
CA VAL A 543 -32.04 34.51 27.81
C VAL A 543 -33.34 34.22 27.05
N ASN A 544 -34.10 35.27 26.72
CA ASN A 544 -35.39 35.21 25.99
C ASN A 544 -36.43 34.22 26.58
N ILE A 545 -36.35 34.00 27.88
CA ILE A 545 -37.35 33.33 28.71
C ILE A 545 -38.25 34.38 29.36
N SER A 546 -39.57 34.16 29.33
CA SER A 546 -40.58 35.09 29.89
C SER A 546 -40.98 34.77 31.33
N ASP A 547 -40.83 33.51 31.76
CA ASP A 547 -41.24 32.99 33.07
C ASP A 547 -40.43 31.71 33.36
N TYR A 548 -40.02 31.48 34.60
CA TYR A 548 -39.29 30.27 34.99
C TYR A 548 -39.53 29.86 36.46
N LYS A 549 -39.37 28.57 36.74
CA LYS A 549 -39.50 27.97 38.08
C LYS A 549 -38.49 26.84 38.25
N GLN A 550 -37.70 26.87 39.32
CA GLN A 550 -36.84 25.76 39.74
C GLN A 550 -37.51 24.96 40.87
N ASP A 551 -37.32 23.65 40.87
CA ASP A 551 -37.84 22.68 41.84
C ASP A 551 -36.72 22.06 42.68
N SER A 552 -37.09 21.47 43.82
CA SER A 552 -36.14 20.98 44.83
C SER A 552 -35.33 19.75 44.41
N ASP A 553 -35.69 19.10 43.31
CA ASP A 553 -34.96 17.97 42.72
C ASP A 553 -33.93 18.43 41.65
N GLY A 554 -33.74 19.73 41.50
CA GLY A 554 -32.86 20.36 40.51
C GLY A 554 -33.55 20.77 39.21
N SER A 555 -34.78 20.30 38.95
CA SER A 555 -35.52 20.60 37.72
C SER A 555 -35.83 22.09 37.55
N LEU A 556 -35.89 22.58 36.31
CA LEU A 556 -36.08 23.97 35.93
C LEU A 556 -37.07 24.05 34.76
N THR A 557 -38.25 24.62 35.00
CA THR A 557 -39.24 24.93 33.95
C THR A 557 -39.05 26.35 33.45
N VAL A 558 -39.10 26.56 32.13
CA VAL A 558 -38.95 27.85 31.45
C VAL A 558 -40.04 28.07 30.40
N THR A 559 -40.42 29.32 30.14
CA THR A 559 -41.42 29.71 29.13
C THR A 559 -40.78 30.49 27.98
N ILE A 560 -40.90 29.98 26.76
CA ILE A 560 -40.26 30.53 25.54
C ILE A 560 -40.89 31.87 25.15
N ALA A 561 -40.10 32.95 25.09
CA ALA A 561 -40.55 34.26 24.60
C ALA A 561 -40.06 34.55 23.16
N GLY A 562 -38.82 34.14 22.86
CA GLY A 562 -38.17 34.20 21.56
C GLY A 562 -37.12 33.08 21.46
N ASN A 563 -36.07 33.26 20.64
CA ASN A 563 -34.95 32.29 20.60
C ASN A 563 -34.24 32.24 21.95
N ALA A 564 -34.53 31.20 22.74
CA ALA A 564 -34.22 31.09 24.14
C ALA A 564 -32.91 30.34 24.40
N GLU A 565 -32.27 30.65 25.52
CA GLU A 565 -30.99 30.04 25.92
C GLU A 565 -30.93 29.88 27.44
N ILE A 566 -30.53 28.70 27.90
CA ILE A 566 -30.13 28.40 29.28
C ILE A 566 -28.61 28.18 29.27
N LYS A 567 -27.89 28.82 30.19
CA LYS A 567 -26.46 28.57 30.47
C LYS A 567 -26.32 28.04 31.89
N ALA A 568 -25.29 27.26 32.13
CA ALA A 568 -24.95 26.74 33.44
C ALA A 568 -23.45 26.78 33.70
N GLU A 569 -23.06 26.99 34.95
CA GLU A 569 -21.72 26.69 35.46
C GLU A 569 -21.78 25.30 36.10
N TYR A 570 -20.81 24.43 35.80
CA TYR A 570 -20.82 23.04 36.26
C TYR A 570 -19.42 22.41 36.35
N LYS A 571 -19.36 21.21 36.96
CA LYS A 571 -18.23 20.27 36.93
C LYS A 571 -18.68 18.87 36.55
N VAL A 572 -17.75 18.03 36.07
CA VAL A 572 -17.93 16.59 35.90
C VAL A 572 -17.59 15.88 37.23
N TYR A 573 -18.55 15.17 37.81
CA TYR A 573 -18.41 14.47 39.10
C TYR A 573 -18.15 12.97 38.97
N THR A 574 -18.36 12.40 37.80
CA THR A 574 -18.09 10.99 37.52
C THR A 574 -17.67 10.90 36.07
N THR A 575 -16.71 10.05 35.74
CA THR A 575 -16.28 9.89 34.34
C THR A 575 -17.48 9.45 33.50
N PHE A 576 -17.65 9.98 32.30
CA PHE A 576 -18.73 9.53 31.41
C PHE A 576 -18.29 9.49 29.96
N ILE A 577 -18.74 8.45 29.27
CA ILE A 577 -18.59 8.30 27.83
C ILE A 577 -19.72 9.09 27.17
N GLU A 578 -19.35 10.14 26.43
CA GLU A 578 -20.28 10.94 25.61
C GLU A 578 -20.73 10.20 24.35
N GLY A 579 -19.89 9.27 23.89
CA GLY A 579 -20.21 8.37 22.80
C GLY A 579 -18.99 7.63 22.30
N PHE A 580 -19.24 6.80 21.30
CA PHE A 580 -18.19 6.16 20.52
C PHE A 580 -18.19 6.76 19.12
N SER A 581 -17.11 6.55 18.38
CA SER A 581 -17.21 6.48 16.92
C SER A 581 -16.16 5.55 16.36
N VAL A 582 -16.28 5.20 15.08
CA VAL A 582 -15.22 4.50 14.36
C VAL A 582 -14.36 5.54 13.65
N THR A 583 -13.05 5.50 13.87
CA THR A 583 -12.10 6.24 13.03
C THR A 583 -12.12 5.64 11.63
N LEU A 584 -12.64 6.40 10.67
CA LEU A 584 -12.55 6.13 9.22
C LEU A 584 -11.17 6.51 8.66
N GLY A 585 -10.17 6.46 9.53
CA GLY A 585 -8.77 6.74 9.22
C GLY A 585 -8.15 5.55 8.50
N SER A 586 -6.82 5.50 8.51
CA SER A 586 -6.07 4.40 7.92
C SER A 586 -6.28 3.09 8.67
N ARG A 587 -6.17 3.10 10.00
CA ARG A 587 -6.74 2.03 10.83
C ARG A 587 -8.14 2.38 11.26
N ILE A 588 -8.99 1.36 11.13
CA ILE A 588 -10.23 1.29 11.90
C ILE A 588 -9.84 1.29 13.37
N GLY A 589 -10.41 2.23 14.12
CA GLY A 589 -10.16 2.36 15.54
C GLY A 589 -11.42 2.75 16.27
N LEU A 590 -11.64 2.11 17.42
CA LEU A 590 -12.72 2.47 18.32
C LEU A 590 -12.32 3.75 19.06
N ASN A 591 -12.99 4.85 18.72
CA ASN A 591 -12.88 6.10 19.44
C ASN A 591 -13.79 6.04 20.66
N VAL A 592 -13.22 6.24 21.85
CA VAL A 592 -13.98 6.49 23.07
C VAL A 592 -13.91 7.99 23.34
N TYR A 593 -15.07 8.66 23.28
CA TYR A 593 -15.20 10.06 23.65
C TYR A 593 -15.73 10.15 25.07
N PHE A 594 -15.01 10.81 25.96
CA PHE A 594 -15.37 10.86 27.37
C PHE A 594 -14.98 12.18 28.00
N LYS A 595 -15.60 12.52 29.13
CA LYS A 595 -15.07 13.52 30.07
C LYS A 595 -14.66 12.79 31.35
N PRO A 596 -13.39 12.85 31.77
CA PRO A 596 -12.96 12.29 33.03
C PRO A 596 -13.57 13.08 34.20
N GLU A 597 -13.78 12.39 35.31
CA GLU A 597 -14.07 13.00 36.61
C GLU A 597 -13.00 14.04 36.98
N TYR A 598 -13.43 15.21 37.47
CA TYR A 598 -12.57 16.38 37.70
C TYR A 598 -11.31 16.07 38.54
N ASP A 599 -11.40 15.16 39.50
CA ASP A 599 -10.29 14.87 40.43
C ASP A 599 -9.25 13.87 39.87
N ILE A 600 -9.55 13.10 38.81
CA ILE A 600 -8.61 12.15 38.17
C ILE A 600 -8.01 12.65 36.84
N VAL A 601 -8.32 13.88 36.44
CA VAL A 601 -7.87 14.51 35.17
C VAL A 601 -6.35 14.43 34.96
N ASN A 602 -5.56 14.46 36.04
CA ASN A 602 -4.10 14.65 35.99
C ASN A 602 -3.30 13.33 36.03
N ASP A 603 -3.88 12.24 36.54
CA ASP A 603 -3.19 10.97 36.83
C ASP A 603 -3.96 9.73 36.36
N GLY A 604 -5.20 9.90 35.88
CA GLY A 604 -6.03 8.81 35.39
C GLY A 604 -5.66 8.31 34.00
N TYR A 605 -6.24 7.15 33.65
CA TYR A 605 -6.07 6.49 32.36
C TYR A 605 -7.36 5.80 31.92
N ILE A 606 -7.47 5.58 30.62
CA ILE A 606 -8.40 4.60 30.03
C ILE A 606 -7.62 3.31 29.76
N ASN A 607 -8.25 2.17 30.03
CA ASN A 607 -7.70 0.84 29.82
C ASN A 607 -8.63 0.04 28.91
N ILE A 608 -8.08 -0.54 27.86
CA ILE A 608 -8.81 -1.24 26.81
C ILE A 608 -8.17 -2.60 26.62
N ILE A 609 -8.90 -3.66 26.99
CA ILE A 609 -8.41 -5.05 26.93
C ILE A 609 -9.06 -5.75 25.73
N ALA A 610 -8.22 -6.27 24.86
CA ALA A 610 -8.57 -6.98 23.63
C ALA A 610 -8.00 -8.41 23.68
N ASN A 611 -8.39 -9.28 22.74
CA ASN A 611 -7.76 -10.60 22.55
C ASN A 611 -6.27 -10.47 22.23
N THR A 612 -5.87 -9.32 21.65
CA THR A 612 -4.49 -8.96 21.32
C THR A 612 -3.68 -8.40 22.50
N GLY A 613 -4.30 -8.06 23.63
CA GLY A 613 -3.62 -7.60 24.85
C GLY A 613 -4.28 -6.41 25.56
N GLU A 614 -3.62 -5.91 26.61
CA GLU A 614 -4.00 -4.69 27.34
C GLU A 614 -3.39 -3.45 26.68
N THR A 615 -4.21 -2.44 26.38
CA THR A 615 -3.79 -1.12 25.92
C THR A 615 -4.22 -0.05 26.91
N ARG A 616 -3.24 0.66 27.49
CA ARG A 616 -3.47 1.75 28.44
C ARG A 616 -3.07 3.09 27.84
N ILE A 617 -3.92 4.11 28.01
CA ILE A 617 -3.68 5.47 27.53
C ILE A 617 -3.94 6.44 28.69
N ASN A 618 -2.92 7.19 29.11
CA ASN A 618 -3.05 8.11 30.23
C ASN A 618 -3.75 9.41 29.78
N PHE A 619 -4.49 10.05 30.66
CA PHE A 619 -5.16 11.33 30.33
C PHE A 619 -4.15 12.46 30.10
N SER A 620 -2.94 12.37 30.66
CA SER A 620 -1.81 13.25 30.36
C SER A 620 -1.40 13.26 28.88
N ASP A 621 -1.69 12.17 28.16
CA ASP A 621 -1.22 11.92 26.80
C ASP A 621 -2.30 12.34 25.77
N ILE A 622 -3.47 12.77 26.24
CA ILE A 622 -4.63 13.17 25.44
C ILE A 622 -4.86 14.68 25.63
N THR A 623 -4.75 15.45 24.55
CA THR A 623 -5.24 16.84 24.54
C THR A 623 -6.76 16.83 24.35
N PRO A 624 -7.57 17.35 25.29
CA PRO A 624 -9.02 17.46 25.12
C PRO A 624 -9.41 18.54 24.09
N ASP A 625 -10.62 18.45 23.56
CA ASP A 625 -11.18 19.49 22.68
C ASP A 625 -11.66 20.74 23.46
N GLU A 626 -12.13 21.75 22.72
CA GLU A 626 -12.58 23.04 23.27
C GLU A 626 -13.75 22.94 24.28
N ASN A 627 -14.47 21.80 24.32
CA ASN A 627 -15.54 21.51 25.26
C ASN A 627 -15.07 20.64 26.44
N GLY A 628 -13.76 20.41 26.58
CA GLY A 628 -13.16 19.58 27.64
C GLY A 628 -13.31 18.07 27.42
N ARG A 629 -13.66 17.64 26.20
CA ARG A 629 -13.88 16.23 25.86
C ARG A 629 -12.58 15.56 25.43
N TYR A 630 -12.29 14.42 26.03
CA TYR A 630 -11.15 13.56 25.73
C TYR A 630 -11.52 12.57 24.62
N LYS A 631 -10.54 12.23 23.78
CA LYS A 631 -10.67 11.18 22.75
C LYS A 631 -9.54 10.17 22.90
N ALA A 632 -9.86 8.96 23.35
CA ALA A 632 -8.97 7.82 23.22
C ALA A 632 -9.30 7.03 21.94
N THR A 633 -8.30 6.43 21.30
CA THR A 633 -8.49 5.63 20.07
C THR A 633 -7.78 4.29 20.22
N PHE A 634 -8.53 3.18 20.22
CA PHE A 634 -7.96 1.83 20.14
C PHE A 634 -7.96 1.36 18.68
N TYR A 635 -6.78 1.21 18.09
CA TYR A 635 -6.62 0.87 16.66
C TYR A 635 -6.47 -0.64 16.43
N MET A 636 -7.33 -1.21 15.60
CA MET A 636 -7.42 -2.64 15.30
C MET A 636 -7.32 -2.90 13.78
N SER A 637 -7.31 -4.18 13.38
CA SER A 637 -7.54 -4.56 11.98
C SER A 637 -9.03 -4.48 11.64
N VAL A 638 -9.38 -4.24 10.37
CA VAL A 638 -10.78 -4.29 9.90
C VAL A 638 -11.41 -5.68 10.05
N LYS A 639 -10.59 -6.74 10.13
CA LYS A 639 -11.03 -8.12 10.35
C LYS A 639 -11.55 -8.37 11.78
N ASP A 640 -11.20 -7.49 12.72
CA ASP A 640 -11.49 -7.60 14.16
C ASP A 640 -12.52 -6.53 14.60
N ILE A 641 -13.25 -5.93 13.65
CA ILE A 641 -14.24 -4.86 13.87
C ILE A 641 -15.43 -5.29 14.74
N ASP A 642 -15.69 -6.60 14.78
CA ASP A 642 -16.67 -7.29 15.60
C ASP A 642 -16.17 -7.60 17.01
N GLU A 643 -14.85 -7.57 17.25
CA GLU A 643 -14.24 -7.88 18.55
C GLU A 643 -14.71 -6.89 19.62
N LYS A 644 -15.33 -7.44 20.67
CA LYS A 644 -15.68 -6.69 21.87
C LYS A 644 -14.43 -6.51 22.72
N VAL A 645 -13.99 -5.27 22.86
CA VAL A 645 -12.92 -4.90 23.79
C VAL A 645 -13.52 -4.47 25.13
N ASN A 646 -12.90 -4.87 26.24
CA ASN A 646 -13.32 -4.46 27.57
C ASN A 646 -12.72 -3.08 27.89
N ILE A 647 -13.56 -2.05 28.00
CA ILE A 647 -13.16 -0.67 28.26
C ILE A 647 -13.43 -0.33 29.71
N SER A 648 -12.43 0.22 30.40
CA SER A 648 -12.53 0.72 31.77
C SER A 648 -11.68 1.98 31.96
N PHE A 649 -11.92 2.71 33.05
CA PHE A 649 -11.11 3.86 33.45
C PHE A 649 -10.48 3.59 34.82
N GLY A 650 -9.30 4.16 35.08
CA GLY A 650 -8.63 4.08 36.38
C GLY A 650 -7.91 5.36 36.77
N ASN A 651 -7.51 5.45 38.03
CA ASN A 651 -6.73 6.56 38.61
C ASN A 651 -5.24 6.21 38.75
N GLY A 652 -4.39 7.18 39.10
CA GLY A 652 -2.94 6.98 39.23
C GLY A 652 -2.51 6.05 40.37
N SER A 653 -3.45 5.59 41.19
CA SER A 653 -3.24 4.50 42.16
C SER A 653 -3.54 3.10 41.58
N GLY A 654 -3.89 3.00 40.30
CA GLY A 654 -4.17 1.73 39.60
C GLY A 654 -5.55 1.13 39.87
N ASN A 655 -6.48 1.88 40.47
CA ASN A 655 -7.83 1.39 40.77
C ASN A 655 -8.81 1.77 39.67
N ASN A 656 -9.66 0.84 39.23
CA ASN A 656 -10.76 1.14 38.32
C ASN A 656 -11.82 2.02 39.00
N VAL A 657 -12.26 3.06 38.29
CA VAL A 657 -13.35 3.97 38.71
C VAL A 657 -14.68 3.58 38.05
N GLU A 658 -15.78 4.05 38.61
CA GLU A 658 -17.11 3.91 38.00
C GLU A 658 -17.35 5.04 36.98
N PHE A 659 -18.08 4.74 35.91
CA PHE A 659 -18.40 5.68 34.84
C PHE A 659 -19.82 5.51 34.28
N SER A 660 -20.37 6.58 33.72
CA SER A 660 -21.65 6.57 32.99
C SER A 660 -21.45 6.37 31.48
N LEU A 661 -22.46 5.83 30.81
CA LEU A 661 -22.58 5.73 29.35
C LEU A 661 -23.45 6.85 28.74
N MET A 662 -23.91 7.80 29.56
CA MET A 662 -24.99 8.75 29.27
C MET A 662 -26.32 8.08 28.87
N ASN A 663 -27.39 8.88 28.86
CA ASN A 663 -28.76 8.44 28.53
C ASN A 663 -29.36 7.46 29.55
N ASP A 664 -29.25 7.83 30.84
CA ASP A 664 -30.00 7.23 31.95
C ASP A 664 -29.74 5.72 32.14
N LYS A 665 -28.49 5.31 31.87
CA LYS A 665 -27.95 3.98 32.19
C LYS A 665 -27.23 4.00 33.54
N ASP A 666 -27.21 2.86 34.22
CA ASP A 666 -26.47 2.68 35.48
C ASP A 666 -24.96 2.91 35.33
N PHE A 667 -24.32 3.33 36.41
CA PHE A 667 -22.86 3.45 36.49
C PHE A 667 -22.19 2.06 36.45
N VAL A 668 -21.09 1.96 35.71
CA VAL A 668 -20.38 0.69 35.41
C VAL A 668 -18.87 0.83 35.65
N LYS A 669 -18.17 -0.29 35.89
CA LYS A 669 -16.69 -0.32 36.07
C LYS A 669 -15.94 -0.78 34.83
N SER A 670 -16.62 -1.48 33.93
CA SER A 670 -16.18 -1.73 32.56
C SER A 670 -17.38 -2.04 31.66
N ILE A 671 -17.14 -2.03 30.35
CA ILE A 671 -18.10 -2.39 29.30
C ILE A 671 -17.41 -3.25 28.25
N ASP A 672 -18.14 -4.18 27.65
CA ASP A 672 -17.69 -4.92 26.47
C ASP A 672 -18.32 -4.30 25.22
N TYR A 673 -17.51 -3.69 24.36
CA TYR A 673 -17.99 -2.90 23.22
C TYR A 673 -17.10 -3.10 21.98
N SER A 674 -17.71 -3.25 20.82
CA SER A 674 -17.02 -3.33 19.52
C SER A 674 -17.40 -2.14 18.62
N PRO A 675 -16.56 -1.78 17.63
CA PRO A 675 -16.98 -0.93 16.52
C PRO A 675 -18.31 -1.38 15.88
N THR A 676 -18.53 -2.68 15.71
CA THR A 676 -19.80 -3.21 15.17
C THR A 676 -21.01 -2.91 16.07
N ASP A 677 -20.88 -2.86 17.41
CA ASP A 677 -21.97 -2.38 18.28
C ASP A 677 -22.36 -0.93 17.94
N TYR A 678 -21.38 -0.04 17.68
CA TYR A 678 -21.63 1.34 17.28
C TYR A 678 -22.23 1.44 15.86
N LEU A 679 -21.68 0.69 14.91
CA LEU A 679 -22.14 0.68 13.51
C LEU A 679 -23.56 0.13 13.40
N ASN A 680 -23.96 -0.80 14.26
CA ASN A 680 -25.35 -1.28 14.35
C ASN A 680 -26.32 -0.18 14.83
N VAL A 681 -25.89 0.73 15.71
CA VAL A 681 -26.70 1.92 16.07
C VAL A 681 -26.81 2.86 14.86
N LEU A 682 -25.70 3.15 14.18
CA LEU A 682 -25.69 4.04 13.02
C LEU A 682 -26.47 3.50 11.81
N SER A 683 -26.49 2.18 11.60
CA SER A 683 -27.26 1.53 10.52
C SER A 683 -28.78 1.75 10.66
N ASN A 684 -29.25 2.18 11.85
CA ASN A 684 -30.64 2.56 12.13
C ASN A 684 -30.86 4.09 12.10
N SER A 685 -29.88 4.88 11.66
CA SER A 685 -30.00 6.34 11.54
C SER A 685 -31.04 6.74 10.48
N SER A 686 -31.75 7.85 10.73
CA SER A 686 -32.59 8.51 9.72
C SER A 686 -31.79 9.20 8.63
N ASP A 687 -30.50 9.49 8.89
CA ASP A 687 -29.56 9.90 7.85
C ASP A 687 -29.17 8.66 7.02
N GLN A 688 -29.70 8.60 5.80
CA GLN A 688 -29.47 7.51 4.86
C GLN A 688 -28.00 7.41 4.40
N LYS A 689 -27.24 8.52 4.38
CA LYS A 689 -25.81 8.50 4.04
C LYS A 689 -25.03 7.85 5.18
N LEU A 690 -25.30 8.26 6.42
CA LEU A 690 -24.67 7.70 7.63
C LEU A 690 -25.04 6.23 7.87
N ALA A 691 -26.30 5.85 7.64
CA ALA A 691 -26.75 4.47 7.74
C ALA A 691 -26.12 3.57 6.66
N ALA A 692 -26.09 4.03 5.41
CA ALA A 692 -25.41 3.30 4.32
C ALA A 692 -23.90 3.18 4.56
N LEU A 693 -23.28 4.21 5.13
CA LEU A 693 -21.88 4.18 5.55
C LEU A 693 -21.65 3.12 6.63
N ALA A 694 -22.41 3.15 7.73
CA ALA A 694 -22.22 2.22 8.83
C ALA A 694 -22.44 0.75 8.42
N GLU A 695 -23.47 0.49 7.63
CA GLU A 695 -23.75 -0.84 7.08
C GLU A 695 -22.65 -1.28 6.10
N SER A 696 -22.08 -0.37 5.29
CA SER A 696 -20.98 -0.70 4.39
C SER A 696 -19.65 -0.95 5.12
N VAL A 697 -19.39 -0.24 6.22
CA VAL A 697 -18.23 -0.49 7.10
C VAL A 697 -18.31 -1.89 7.71
N LYS A 698 -19.49 -2.28 8.24
CA LYS A 698 -19.74 -3.63 8.76
C LYS A 698 -19.49 -4.69 7.69
N ILE A 699 -20.20 -4.61 6.57
CA ILE A 699 -20.09 -5.58 5.47
C ILE A 699 -18.64 -5.72 5.00
N TYR A 700 -17.89 -4.62 4.96
CA TYR A 700 -16.46 -4.65 4.63
C TYR A 700 -15.63 -5.40 5.69
N GLY A 701 -15.83 -5.14 6.97
CA GLY A 701 -15.18 -5.89 8.05
C GLY A 701 -15.59 -7.37 8.11
N ASP A 702 -16.88 -7.68 7.99
CA ASP A 702 -17.40 -9.05 7.97
C ASP A 702 -16.78 -9.86 6.81
N ASN A 703 -16.60 -9.24 5.64
CA ASN A 703 -15.95 -9.86 4.49
C ASN A 703 -14.42 -9.95 4.64
N ALA A 704 -13.77 -8.92 5.19
CA ALA A 704 -12.33 -8.98 5.49
C ALA A 704 -12.02 -10.06 6.54
N LYS A 705 -12.87 -10.22 7.55
CA LYS A 705 -12.81 -11.32 8.53
C LYS A 705 -12.96 -12.68 7.84
N ALA A 706 -14.01 -12.85 7.04
CA ALA A 706 -14.24 -14.06 6.28
C ALA A 706 -13.04 -14.45 5.40
N PHE A 707 -12.48 -13.48 4.67
CA PHE A 707 -11.31 -13.66 3.82
C PHE A 707 -10.02 -13.98 4.61
N PHE A 708 -9.77 -13.31 5.74
CA PHE A 708 -8.53 -13.47 6.50
C PHE A 708 -8.53 -14.62 7.51
N ASP A 709 -9.70 -15.01 8.03
CA ASP A 709 -9.87 -16.10 9.00
C ASP A 709 -10.40 -17.39 8.34
N GLY A 710 -10.51 -17.44 7.00
CA GLY A 710 -10.89 -18.63 6.23
C GLY A 710 -12.36 -19.06 6.37
N SER A 711 -13.26 -18.13 6.69
CA SER A 711 -14.66 -18.39 7.03
C SER A 711 -15.65 -17.78 6.04
N ALA A 712 -16.95 -18.08 6.16
CA ALA A 712 -17.98 -17.50 5.29
C ALA A 712 -18.47 -16.15 5.85
N PRO A 713 -18.64 -15.09 5.02
CA PRO A 713 -19.18 -13.82 5.49
C PRO A 713 -20.70 -13.90 5.65
N ASP A 714 -21.24 -13.21 6.66
CA ASP A 714 -22.70 -13.06 6.86
C ASP A 714 -23.44 -12.51 5.62
N LYS A 715 -22.72 -11.76 4.77
CA LYS A 715 -23.27 -11.16 3.54
C LYS A 715 -22.22 -11.05 2.45
N THR A 716 -22.29 -11.95 1.47
CA THR A 716 -21.51 -11.87 0.23
C THR A 716 -21.95 -10.66 -0.62
N VAL A 717 -21.00 -9.88 -1.11
CA VAL A 717 -21.21 -8.71 -1.98
C VAL A 717 -20.98 -9.08 -3.44
N THR A 718 -21.93 -8.70 -4.29
CA THR A 718 -21.98 -9.03 -5.72
C THR A 718 -22.43 -7.81 -6.53
N GLY A 719 -22.70 -7.96 -7.83
CA GLY A 719 -23.27 -6.92 -8.68
C GLY A 719 -22.25 -5.93 -9.25
N LEU A 720 -21.34 -5.40 -8.43
CA LEU A 720 -20.26 -4.53 -8.89
C LEU A 720 -19.25 -5.32 -9.73
N THR A 721 -18.96 -4.81 -10.94
CA THR A 721 -18.03 -5.39 -11.91
C THR A 721 -16.83 -4.47 -12.17
N ALA A 722 -15.76 -5.03 -12.73
CA ALA A 722 -14.58 -4.28 -13.15
C ALA A 722 -14.90 -3.11 -14.10
N ASN A 723 -15.90 -3.28 -14.97
CA ASN A 723 -16.26 -2.24 -15.95
C ASN A 723 -16.89 -1.01 -15.27
N ASP A 724 -17.54 -1.18 -14.12
CA ASP A 724 -18.14 -0.08 -13.34
C ASP A 724 -17.07 0.75 -12.63
N VAL A 725 -15.96 0.12 -12.22
CA VAL A 725 -14.83 0.75 -11.52
C VAL A 725 -13.64 1.09 -12.43
N LYS A 726 -13.79 0.97 -13.75
CA LYS A 726 -12.74 1.24 -14.74
C LYS A 726 -12.14 2.65 -14.69
N ILE A 727 -12.85 3.62 -14.09
CA ILE A 727 -12.33 4.98 -13.85
C ILE A 727 -11.15 5.02 -12.86
N PHE A 728 -10.92 3.94 -12.10
CA PHE A 728 -9.78 3.78 -11.18
C PHE A 728 -8.62 2.98 -11.76
N ALA A 729 -8.64 2.64 -13.06
CA ALA A 729 -7.46 2.09 -13.72
C ALA A 729 -6.25 3.02 -13.53
N PRO A 730 -5.03 2.50 -13.28
CA PRO A 730 -3.88 3.33 -12.99
C PRO A 730 -3.45 4.10 -14.24
N SER A 731 -3.12 5.38 -14.09
CA SER A 731 -2.44 6.14 -15.15
C SER A 731 -0.94 6.11 -14.90
N VAL A 732 -0.25 5.34 -15.72
CA VAL A 732 1.18 5.03 -15.59
C VAL A 732 1.96 5.83 -16.64
N THR A 733 3.01 6.54 -16.22
CA THR A 733 3.96 7.22 -17.12
C THR A 733 5.34 6.67 -16.85
N ALA A 734 6.00 6.17 -17.90
CA ALA A 734 7.37 5.73 -17.83
C ALA A 734 8.34 6.87 -17.49
N GLY A 735 9.41 6.51 -16.79
CA GLY A 735 10.64 7.28 -16.62
C GLY A 735 11.82 6.51 -17.22
N THR A 736 13.02 7.09 -17.16
CA THR A 736 14.18 6.55 -17.92
C THR A 736 14.72 5.22 -17.40
N SER A 737 14.27 4.79 -16.23
CA SER A 737 14.71 3.56 -15.59
C SER A 737 13.54 2.84 -14.91
N THR A 738 12.29 2.87 -15.40
CA THR A 738 11.18 3.10 -14.46
C THR A 738 9.98 2.16 -14.61
N VAL A 739 9.80 1.29 -13.59
CA VAL A 739 9.34 -0.13 -13.50
C VAL A 739 8.02 -0.77 -12.77
N TYR A 740 6.78 -0.20 -12.65
CA TYR A 740 5.58 -0.40 -11.74
C TYR A 740 4.64 -1.56 -12.09
N TYR A 741 4.69 -2.58 -11.26
CA TYR A 741 3.94 -3.82 -11.46
C TYR A 741 2.44 -3.70 -11.23
N GLY A 742 2.08 -2.95 -10.18
CA GLY A 742 0.76 -2.99 -9.58
C GLY A 742 0.82 -2.51 -8.13
N GLN A 743 -0.24 -2.82 -7.37
CA GLN A 743 -0.43 -2.30 -6.02
C GLN A 743 -1.16 -3.32 -5.14
N SER A 744 -0.75 -3.42 -3.88
CA SER A 744 -1.61 -3.98 -2.83
C SER A 744 -2.21 -2.86 -1.98
N LEU A 745 -3.29 -3.19 -1.28
CA LEU A 745 -3.83 -2.33 -0.23
C LEU A 745 -3.73 -3.11 1.07
N LEU A 746 -2.95 -2.61 2.03
CA LEU A 746 -2.71 -3.30 3.30
C LEU A 746 -3.90 -3.13 4.23
N LEU A 747 -4.70 -4.18 4.40
CA LEU A 747 -5.94 -4.13 5.19
C LEU A 747 -5.80 -4.66 6.63
N ARG A 748 -4.71 -5.36 6.95
CA ARG A 748 -4.44 -5.89 8.30
C ARG A 748 -3.78 -4.89 9.26
N SER A 749 -3.30 -3.75 8.75
CA SER A 749 -2.54 -2.73 9.46
C SER A 749 -3.10 -1.33 9.16
N ASN A 750 -2.29 -0.26 9.25
CA ASN A 750 -2.67 1.06 8.75
C ASN A 750 -2.99 0.94 7.25
N THR A 751 -4.19 1.30 6.80
CA THR A 751 -4.56 1.25 5.38
C THR A 751 -3.56 2.08 4.59
N ALA A 752 -2.75 1.37 3.82
CA ALA A 752 -1.64 1.90 3.09
C ALA A 752 -1.68 1.34 1.68
N LEU A 753 -1.61 2.22 0.68
CA LEU A 753 -1.44 1.82 -0.70
C LEU A 753 0.03 1.50 -0.86
N ARG A 754 0.35 0.21 -0.89
CA ARG A 754 1.68 -0.25 -1.23
C ARG A 754 1.71 -0.34 -2.75
N LEU A 755 2.04 0.80 -3.38
CA LEU A 755 2.50 0.78 -4.76
C LEU A 755 3.83 0.05 -4.80
N TYR A 756 4.16 -0.48 -5.96
CA TYR A 756 5.25 -1.40 -6.07
C TYR A 756 6.05 -1.12 -7.35
N PHE A 757 7.27 -0.59 -7.20
CA PHE A 757 8.19 -0.08 -8.24
C PHE A 757 9.55 -0.78 -8.27
N LYS A 758 9.78 -1.70 -9.20
CA LYS A 758 11.04 -2.43 -9.41
C LYS A 758 12.33 -1.70 -9.00
N GLY A 759 12.94 -1.95 -7.87
CA GLY A 759 14.13 -1.18 -7.51
C GLY A 759 13.95 0.32 -7.26
N SER A 760 14.39 1.23 -8.14
CA SER A 760 14.81 2.56 -7.68
C SER A 760 13.70 3.47 -7.18
N VAL A 761 13.57 3.46 -5.86
CA VAL A 761 13.33 4.68 -5.00
C VAL A 761 15.42 6.71 -4.20
N SER A 762 16.74 6.85 -4.62
CA SER A 762 17.41 7.95 -5.34
C SER A 762 16.68 9.27 -5.69
N GLY A 763 15.34 9.38 -5.60
CA GLY A 763 14.67 10.69 -5.72
C GLY A 763 13.13 10.70 -5.80
N CYS A 764 12.41 9.63 -5.46
CA CYS A 764 10.95 9.64 -5.59
C CYS A 764 10.26 10.64 -4.63
N ARG A 765 9.11 11.13 -5.08
CA ARG A 765 8.31 12.17 -4.45
C ARG A 765 6.85 11.85 -4.69
N VAL A 766 6.20 11.26 -3.68
CA VAL A 766 4.74 11.20 -3.66
C VAL A 766 4.18 12.60 -3.56
N THR A 767 3.29 12.94 -4.49
CA THR A 767 2.45 14.13 -4.42
C THR A 767 0.98 13.75 -4.58
N ASP A 768 0.07 14.55 -4.02
CA ASP A 768 -1.35 14.36 -4.28
C ASP A 768 -1.76 14.92 -5.66
N SER A 769 -3.04 14.80 -6.01
CA SER A 769 -3.63 15.39 -7.23
C SER A 769 -3.52 16.92 -7.33
N ARG A 770 -2.96 17.60 -6.31
CA ARG A 770 -2.70 19.05 -6.28
C ARG A 770 -1.19 19.37 -6.25
N GLY A 771 -0.33 18.38 -6.45
CA GLY A 771 1.13 18.54 -6.46
C GLY A 771 1.76 18.79 -5.09
N ARG A 772 1.02 18.58 -3.99
CA ARG A 772 1.53 18.74 -2.62
C ARG A 772 2.28 17.46 -2.22
N ASN A 773 3.50 17.59 -1.68
CA ASN A 773 4.23 16.44 -1.13
C ASN A 773 3.36 15.69 -0.10
N VAL A 774 3.32 14.37 -0.21
CA VAL A 774 2.66 13.44 0.72
C VAL A 774 3.75 12.73 1.52
N SER A 775 3.47 12.38 2.78
CA SER A 775 4.38 11.51 3.53
C SER A 775 4.23 10.09 3.00
N PHE A 776 5.35 9.47 2.66
CA PHE A 776 5.40 8.12 2.12
C PHE A 776 6.58 7.38 2.75
N VAL A 777 6.55 6.07 2.63
CA VAL A 777 7.48 5.15 3.25
C VAL A 777 7.92 4.18 2.17
N THR A 778 9.22 4.13 1.83
CA THR A 778 9.75 3.00 1.05
C THR A 778 10.56 2.10 1.96
N GLY A 779 10.77 0.91 1.45
CA GLY A 779 10.70 -0.28 2.25
C GLY A 779 10.27 -1.39 1.33
N THR A 780 10.34 -2.60 1.87
CA THR A 780 10.84 -3.63 1.00
C THR A 780 10.16 -5.00 1.17
N ALA A 781 9.25 -5.39 0.26
CA ALA A 781 8.31 -6.53 0.41
C ALA A 781 7.92 -7.36 -0.87
N SER A 782 8.90 -7.78 -1.70
CA SER A 782 8.96 -8.77 -2.83
C SER A 782 9.28 -8.62 -4.38
N GLY A 783 10.19 -7.78 -4.92
CA GLY A 783 10.50 -7.58 -6.40
C GLY A 783 10.34 -6.19 -7.10
N MET A 784 9.13 -5.63 -7.16
CA MET A 784 8.67 -4.21 -7.25
C MET A 784 8.81 -3.24 -5.99
N ASN A 785 9.90 -2.47 -5.83
CA ASN A 785 10.30 -1.68 -4.61
C ASN A 785 9.20 -0.76 -4.14
N TYR A 786 8.77 -0.88 -2.88
CA TYR A 786 7.47 -0.29 -2.58
C TYR A 786 7.56 1.21 -2.31
N VAL A 787 6.75 2.02 -2.98
CA VAL A 787 6.23 3.24 -2.35
C VAL A 787 4.95 2.85 -1.65
N GLU A 788 5.07 2.66 -0.35
CA GLU A 788 3.92 2.63 0.51
C GLU A 788 3.55 4.08 0.82
N ILE A 789 2.31 4.41 0.53
CA ILE A 789 1.69 5.63 1.02
C ILE A 789 0.93 5.17 2.27
N PRO A 790 1.47 5.39 3.48
CA PRO A 790 0.82 5.00 4.70
C PRO A 790 -0.31 5.99 5.00
N ASP A 791 -1.07 5.66 6.03
CA ASP A 791 -2.07 6.55 6.61
C ASP A 791 -3.14 7.09 5.64
N ILE A 792 -3.51 6.26 4.64
CA ILE A 792 -4.61 6.58 3.73
C ILE A 792 -5.93 6.30 4.41
N THR A 793 -6.57 7.37 4.82
CA THR A 793 -7.90 7.38 5.40
C THR A 793 -8.99 7.11 4.34
N ALA A 794 -10.18 6.65 4.76
CA ALA A 794 -11.17 6.06 3.86
C ALA A 794 -11.73 7.04 2.81
N GLU A 795 -11.75 8.33 3.10
CA GLU A 795 -12.15 9.39 2.16
C GLU A 795 -11.08 9.69 1.10
N LYS A 796 -9.85 9.18 1.31
CA LYS A 796 -8.73 9.29 0.37
C LYS A 796 -8.54 8.02 -0.47
N LEU A 797 -9.42 7.01 -0.37
CA LEU A 797 -9.30 5.79 -1.17
C LEU A 797 -9.57 6.01 -2.68
N GLU A 798 -10.18 7.14 -3.06
CA GLU A 798 -10.28 7.62 -4.45
C GLU A 798 -9.25 8.72 -4.77
N ASN A 799 -8.48 9.21 -3.79
CA ASN A 799 -7.49 10.25 -4.07
C ASN A 799 -6.42 9.69 -4.98
N THR A 800 -6.20 10.39 -6.08
CA THR A 800 -5.09 10.09 -6.98
C THR A 800 -3.79 10.56 -6.36
N PHE A 801 -2.92 9.61 -6.07
CA PHE A 801 -1.53 9.86 -5.69
C PHE A 801 -0.68 9.82 -6.95
N ASN A 802 0.14 10.84 -7.13
CA ASN A 802 1.16 10.98 -8.15
C ASN A 802 2.50 10.60 -7.51
N VAL A 803 2.89 9.34 -7.60
CA VAL A 803 4.22 8.92 -7.17
C VAL A 803 5.18 9.17 -8.32
N ILE A 804 5.96 10.24 -8.20
CA ILE A 804 6.87 10.77 -9.22
C ILE A 804 8.30 10.39 -8.85
N LEU A 805 9.16 10.13 -9.83
CA LEU A 805 10.50 9.57 -9.61
C LEU A 805 11.66 10.47 -10.01
N ALA A 806 12.86 10.04 -9.62
CA ALA A 806 14.13 10.71 -9.91
C ALA A 806 14.37 10.88 -11.43
N ASP A 807 13.87 9.93 -12.20
CA ASP A 807 14.05 9.71 -13.64
C ASP A 807 12.77 10.01 -14.45
N GLY A 808 11.86 10.79 -13.86
CA GLY A 808 10.73 11.39 -14.56
C GLY A 808 9.47 10.54 -14.68
N GLY A 809 9.52 9.26 -14.33
CA GLY A 809 8.32 8.44 -14.35
C GLY A 809 7.39 8.74 -13.20
N LYS A 810 6.13 8.33 -13.37
CA LYS A 810 5.02 8.84 -12.59
C LYS A 810 3.82 7.92 -12.67
N VAL A 811 3.43 7.34 -11.54
CA VAL A 811 2.18 6.58 -11.46
C VAL A 811 1.14 7.35 -10.69
N THR A 812 -0.07 7.31 -11.24
CA THR A 812 -1.19 8.20 -10.98
C THR A 812 -2.39 7.33 -10.70
N LEU A 813 -2.51 6.83 -9.46
CA LEU A 813 -3.53 5.84 -9.07
C LEU A 813 -4.12 6.11 -7.68
N SER A 814 -5.06 5.28 -7.26
CA SER A 814 -5.75 5.40 -5.97
C SER A 814 -5.94 4.02 -5.34
N PRO A 815 -6.22 3.91 -4.03
CA PRO A 815 -6.61 2.62 -3.43
C PRO A 815 -7.76 1.89 -4.11
N MET A 816 -8.72 2.59 -4.74
CA MET A 816 -9.77 1.96 -5.55
C MET A 816 -9.25 1.24 -6.80
N THR A 817 -8.02 1.52 -7.25
CA THR A 817 -7.34 0.75 -8.30
C THR A 817 -7.17 -0.73 -7.89
N TYR A 818 -6.93 -1.01 -6.61
CA TYR A 818 -6.91 -2.39 -6.10
C TYR A 818 -8.26 -3.10 -6.26
N VAL A 819 -9.38 -2.37 -6.10
CA VAL A 819 -10.72 -2.94 -6.33
C VAL A 819 -10.99 -3.16 -7.82
N TYR A 820 -10.59 -2.22 -8.68
CA TYR A 820 -10.73 -2.36 -10.14
C TYR A 820 -9.99 -3.61 -10.63
N GLU A 821 -8.70 -3.76 -10.31
CA GLU A 821 -7.89 -4.90 -10.76
C GLU A 821 -8.40 -6.23 -10.16
N THR A 822 -8.68 -6.29 -8.85
CA THR A 822 -9.17 -7.51 -8.21
C THR A 822 -10.49 -7.99 -8.84
N LEU A 823 -11.36 -7.07 -9.28
CA LEU A 823 -12.58 -7.44 -10.01
C LEU A 823 -12.34 -7.71 -11.49
N LEU A 824 -11.36 -7.07 -12.12
CA LEU A 824 -11.00 -7.34 -13.52
C LEU A 824 -10.57 -8.80 -13.69
N HIS A 825 -9.75 -9.30 -12.77
CA HIS A 825 -9.16 -10.64 -12.86
C HIS A 825 -10.05 -11.73 -12.27
N TYR A 826 -10.71 -11.51 -11.13
CA TYR A 826 -11.35 -12.60 -10.37
C TYR A 826 -12.87 -12.56 -10.26
N GLN A 827 -13.58 -11.57 -10.81
CA GLN A 827 -15.04 -11.44 -10.58
C GLN A 827 -15.88 -12.65 -11.01
N ASN A 828 -15.33 -13.52 -11.87
CA ASN A 828 -15.92 -14.74 -12.39
C ASN A 828 -15.36 -16.03 -11.76
N ASP A 829 -14.35 -15.93 -10.88
CA ASP A 829 -13.70 -17.08 -10.23
C ASP A 829 -14.39 -17.39 -8.89
N SER A 830 -14.95 -18.60 -8.78
CA SER A 830 -15.62 -19.08 -7.57
C SER A 830 -14.66 -19.36 -6.41
N SER A 831 -13.38 -19.66 -6.67
CA SER A 831 -12.36 -19.85 -5.64
C SER A 831 -11.95 -18.54 -4.96
N LYS A 832 -12.01 -17.43 -5.70
CA LYS A 832 -11.71 -16.07 -5.22
C LYS A 832 -12.97 -15.30 -4.78
N ALA A 833 -14.13 -15.97 -4.66
CA ALA A 833 -15.41 -15.33 -4.36
C ALA A 833 -15.38 -14.47 -3.07
N GLN A 834 -14.68 -14.92 -2.01
CA GLN A 834 -14.48 -14.14 -0.78
C GLN A 834 -13.64 -12.88 -0.99
N LEU A 835 -12.54 -12.96 -1.77
CA LEU A 835 -11.71 -11.81 -2.12
C LEU A 835 -12.51 -10.78 -2.94
N CYS A 836 -13.21 -11.25 -3.99
CA CYS A 836 -14.12 -10.43 -4.78
C CYS A 836 -15.21 -9.77 -3.94
N SER A 837 -15.78 -10.50 -2.98
CA SER A 837 -16.76 -9.98 -2.03
C SER A 837 -16.16 -8.88 -1.15
N THR A 838 -14.94 -9.09 -0.66
CA THR A 838 -14.19 -8.13 0.19
C THR A 838 -13.88 -6.84 -0.55
N VAL A 839 -13.39 -6.89 -1.80
CA VAL A 839 -13.09 -5.66 -2.55
C VAL A 839 -14.33 -4.90 -3.01
N ARG A 840 -15.45 -5.59 -3.31
CA ARG A 840 -16.74 -4.92 -3.54
C ARG A 840 -17.26 -4.26 -2.26
N ALA A 841 -17.07 -4.89 -1.11
CA ALA A 841 -17.42 -4.31 0.18
C ALA A 841 -16.56 -3.07 0.49
N LEU A 842 -15.24 -3.13 0.23
CA LEU A 842 -14.30 -1.99 0.32
C LEU A 842 -14.71 -0.81 -0.58
N TYR A 843 -15.11 -1.07 -1.83
CA TYR A 843 -15.62 -0.01 -2.71
C TYR A 843 -16.96 0.56 -2.23
N ASN A 844 -17.90 -0.29 -1.83
CA ASN A 844 -19.19 0.17 -1.29
C ASN A 844 -18.98 1.01 -0.02
N TYR A 845 -18.04 0.62 0.85
CA TYR A 845 -17.58 1.40 2.00
C TYR A 845 -17.03 2.75 1.56
N ASN A 846 -16.04 2.79 0.66
CA ASN A 846 -15.48 4.04 0.15
C ASN A 846 -16.54 4.96 -0.50
N LYS A 847 -17.45 4.42 -1.31
CA LYS A 847 -18.54 5.19 -1.92
C LYS A 847 -19.55 5.70 -0.90
N ALA A 848 -19.79 4.94 0.18
CA ALA A 848 -20.60 5.42 1.29
C ALA A 848 -19.86 6.51 2.11
N VAL A 849 -18.53 6.45 2.24
CA VAL A 849 -17.71 7.53 2.82
C VAL A 849 -17.77 8.80 1.96
N GLN A 850 -17.55 8.71 0.64
CA GLN A 850 -17.69 9.87 -0.25
C GLN A 850 -19.11 10.45 -0.21
N ASN A 851 -20.13 9.59 -0.26
CA ASN A 851 -21.52 10.01 -0.16
C ASN A 851 -21.80 10.71 1.19
N TYR A 852 -21.27 10.22 2.31
CA TYR A 852 -21.45 10.86 3.62
C TYR A 852 -20.70 12.20 3.76
N LEU A 853 -19.58 12.39 3.06
CA LEU A 853 -18.75 13.61 3.13
C LEU A 853 -19.08 14.65 2.05
N SER A 854 -20.10 14.42 1.22
CA SER A 854 -20.57 15.32 0.13
C SER A 854 -21.96 15.91 0.38
#